data_AF-A0A1A9D589-F1
#
_entry.id   AF-A0A1A9D589-F1
#
_cell.length_a   1.000
_cell.length_b   1.000
_cell.length_c   1.000
_cell.angle_alpha   90.00
_cell.angle_beta   90.00
_cell.angle_gamma   90.00
#
_symmetry.space_group_name_H-M   'P 1'
#
loop_
_entity.id
_entity.type
_entity.pdbx_description
1 polymer ?
#
loop_
_entity_poly.entity_id
_entity_poly.type
_entity_poly.pdbx_seq_one_letter_code
_entity_poly.pdbx_strand_id
1 'polypeptide(L)'
;MTDNPAEQPIPGVPGSVPPSVAEPTDPHEPLPPKPDQSSPETVSPTGQPTGADPARNAQSGVYLTTAQGARLYDTDHSLKAGPRGPVLLQDHHLREKITHFDHERIPERVVHARGAAAHGVFRGYGSASNISKAAFLAQDVETPVFVRFSTVLGSRGSADTVRDTRGFATKFYTEEGVFDLVGNNIPVFFIQDAIKFPDVIHAGKPHPDREIPQAQSAHDTFWDFVTLHTEATHHTLWNMSDRGIPRSYRMMEGFGIHTFRLVDAEGATTLVKFHWKPKLGTHSQVWEEAQIACGVDPDFHRRDLADAIESGAYPQWELGVQTFPDNPEQMFQGIDLLDPTKIVPEELAPVQPIGLMTLDANPSNYFAETEQVAFHVGNMVPGIDVTNDALLQGRLFSYIDTQITRLGGPNFPQLPINRTHAPVNDMLRDGMHQTAVHRGVAPYRPNSLDGGCPFLAGEDTRAFVEVPAEVAASRKVRDAAASFDDHFSQPRLFWLSMSPVEREHIVAAYTFELGKCYEQAVKERGLKVLARIDGELCARVAAGLGLPAPEPDGPLVDSDPSPALSQVGALWPVDGRVVGILVGRDADLDGVREVCGTVRDTGMVPLVIAPAGGVIGGNGDPVTVQRTYATARSVEFDAVLVAGAPGDASATPDPRVTVLLDEAYRHGKAIGTWAGGGRLLSTAGVPLDAPGVVEGEAATEVLEEVTELLGGHRVWDRFPSTV
;
A
#
# COMPACT_ATOMS: atom_id res chain seq x y z
N MET A 1 19.07 -19.79 24.50
CA MET A 1 18.95 -20.15 23.08
C MET A 1 19.28 -21.62 22.96
N THR A 2 18.27 -22.48 22.94
CA THR A 2 18.45 -23.83 22.42
C THR A 2 18.47 -23.68 20.91
N ASP A 3 19.65 -23.79 20.31
CA ASP A 3 19.80 -23.98 18.87
C ASP A 3 19.13 -25.30 18.50
N ASN A 4 17.82 -25.25 18.26
CA ASN A 4 17.13 -26.29 17.51
C ASN A 4 17.02 -25.79 16.07
N PRO A 5 17.91 -26.21 15.15
CA PRO A 5 17.85 -25.82 13.74
C PRO A 5 16.59 -26.31 12.99
N ALA A 6 15.62 -26.92 13.70
CA ALA A 6 14.34 -27.37 13.18
C ALA A 6 13.15 -26.41 13.45
N GLU A 7 13.32 -25.33 14.23
CA GLU A 7 12.25 -24.34 14.42
C GLU A 7 12.35 -23.25 13.35
N GLN A 8 11.78 -23.54 12.19
CA GLN A 8 11.69 -22.61 11.07
C GLN A 8 10.76 -21.43 11.45
N PRO A 9 11.24 -20.18 11.47
CA PRO A 9 10.41 -19.05 11.87
C PRO A 9 9.35 -18.80 10.80
N ILE A 10 8.11 -19.14 11.13
CA ILE A 10 6.93 -18.71 10.37
C ILE A 10 6.76 -17.22 10.69
N PRO A 11 6.56 -16.35 9.69
CA PRO A 11 6.37 -14.93 9.95
C PRO A 11 5.11 -14.69 10.81
N GLY A 12 5.10 -13.57 11.52
CA GLY A 12 4.02 -13.18 12.42
C GLY A 12 4.24 -13.56 13.89
N VAL A 13 5.44 -13.98 14.29
CA VAL A 13 5.72 -14.20 15.72
C VAL A 13 5.69 -12.87 16.49
N PRO A 14 5.03 -12.76 17.67
CA PRO A 14 4.85 -11.47 18.33
C PRO A 14 6.10 -10.85 18.95
N GLY A 15 7.14 -11.63 19.23
CA GLY A 15 8.32 -11.16 19.95
C GLY A 15 9.60 -11.90 19.55
N SER A 16 10.74 -11.34 19.96
CA SER A 16 12.08 -11.87 19.65
C SER A 16 12.44 -13.14 20.41
N VAL A 17 11.73 -13.44 21.50
CA VAL A 17 11.93 -14.63 22.33
C VAL A 17 10.57 -15.28 22.62
N PRO A 18 10.42 -16.61 22.47
CA PRO A 18 9.22 -17.31 22.88
C PRO A 18 8.90 -17.14 24.38
N PRO A 19 7.64 -16.95 24.76
CA PRO A 19 7.27 -16.82 26.17
C PRO A 19 7.45 -18.14 26.94
N SER A 20 7.80 -18.05 28.21
CA SER A 20 7.77 -19.21 29.12
C SER A 20 6.33 -19.58 29.51
N VAL A 21 6.09 -20.86 29.76
CA VAL A 21 4.80 -21.33 30.30
C VAL A 21 4.59 -20.80 31.72
N ALA A 22 5.65 -20.77 32.53
CA ALA A 22 5.63 -20.17 33.85
C ALA A 22 5.61 -18.64 33.72
N GLU A 23 4.88 -17.97 34.61
CA GLU A 23 4.92 -16.51 34.73
C GLU A 23 6.35 -16.05 35.07
N PRO A 24 6.92 -15.11 34.29
CA PRO A 24 8.21 -14.51 34.64
C PRO A 24 8.04 -13.63 35.88
N THR A 25 8.72 -13.99 36.98
CA THR A 25 8.65 -13.28 38.27
C THR A 25 9.95 -12.58 38.66
N ASP A 26 11.05 -12.90 37.97
CA ASP A 26 12.36 -12.27 38.17
C ASP A 26 12.49 -11.02 37.28
N PRO A 27 12.85 -9.85 37.84
CA PRO A 27 13.06 -8.64 37.05
C PRO A 27 14.20 -8.80 36.04
N HIS A 28 13.94 -8.41 34.79
CA HIS A 28 14.94 -8.36 33.73
C HIS A 28 14.72 -7.13 32.84
N GLU A 29 15.72 -6.77 32.04
CA GLU A 29 15.58 -5.68 31.06
C GLU A 29 14.58 -6.07 29.94
N PRO A 30 13.93 -5.09 29.27
CA PRO A 30 13.07 -5.37 28.13
C PRO A 30 13.76 -6.25 27.08
N LEU A 31 12.98 -7.14 26.45
CA LEU A 31 13.48 -7.95 25.34
C LEU A 31 13.86 -7.05 24.16
N PRO A 32 14.90 -7.42 23.38
CA PRO A 32 15.26 -6.67 22.18
C PRO A 32 14.12 -6.74 21.14
N PRO A 33 14.04 -5.77 20.21
CA PRO A 33 13.14 -5.86 19.06
C PRO A 33 13.44 -7.10 18.21
N LYS A 34 12.51 -7.48 17.34
CA LYS A 34 12.74 -8.58 16.39
C LYS A 34 13.80 -8.16 15.34
N PRO A 35 14.52 -9.13 14.72
CA PRO A 35 15.54 -8.81 13.72
C PRO A 35 15.03 -8.07 12.48
N ASP A 36 13.76 -8.24 12.13
CA ASP A 36 13.09 -7.56 11.02
C ASP A 36 12.60 -6.15 11.37
N GLN A 37 12.76 -5.69 12.61
CA GLN A 37 12.25 -4.40 13.06
C GLN A 37 13.36 -3.35 13.16
N SER A 38 13.06 -2.15 12.66
CA SER A 38 13.89 -0.96 12.79
C SER A 38 13.10 0.17 13.46
N SER A 39 13.82 1.02 14.18
CA SER A 39 13.31 2.27 14.74
C SER A 39 13.79 3.46 13.90
N PRO A 40 13.16 4.65 14.02
CA PRO A 40 13.65 5.84 13.35
C PRO A 40 15.11 6.14 13.70
N GLU A 41 15.86 6.70 12.75
CA GLU A 41 17.25 7.08 12.97
C GLU A 41 17.37 8.05 14.15
N THR A 42 18.45 7.93 14.93
CA THR A 42 18.65 8.71 16.15
C THR A 42 19.17 10.11 15.82
N VAL A 43 18.31 10.90 15.19
CA VAL A 43 18.52 12.32 14.89
C VAL A 43 17.82 13.22 15.91
N SER A 44 18.46 14.34 16.24
CA SER A 44 17.87 15.37 17.10
C SER A 44 16.68 16.06 16.40
N PRO A 45 15.81 16.76 17.14
CA PRO A 45 14.75 17.60 16.54
C PRO A 45 15.22 18.63 15.50
N THR A 46 16.53 18.94 15.47
CA THR A 46 17.16 19.85 14.51
C THR A 46 18.03 19.13 13.48
N GLY A 47 17.78 17.84 13.25
CA GLY A 47 18.40 17.04 12.19
C GLY A 47 19.88 16.74 12.35
N GLN A 48 20.44 16.90 13.56
CA GLN A 48 21.81 16.46 13.86
C GLN A 48 21.83 14.98 14.28
N PRO A 49 22.70 14.14 13.70
CA PRO A 49 22.94 12.79 14.20
C PRO A 49 23.39 12.82 15.66
N THR A 50 22.76 12.01 16.51
CA THR A 50 23.13 11.94 17.93
C THR A 50 24.17 10.86 18.21
N GLY A 51 24.30 9.88 17.32
CA GLY A 51 25.12 8.68 17.53
C GLY A 51 24.63 7.79 18.68
N ALA A 52 23.44 8.08 19.23
CA ALA A 52 22.86 7.29 20.30
C ALA A 52 22.39 5.94 19.74
N ASP A 53 22.57 4.89 20.53
CA ASP A 53 21.91 3.61 20.29
C ASP A 53 20.37 3.83 20.26
N PRO A 54 19.63 3.33 19.25
CA PRO A 54 18.18 3.44 19.18
C PRO A 54 17.45 3.03 20.45
N ALA A 55 17.98 2.06 21.21
CA ALA A 55 17.42 1.63 22.50
C ALA A 55 17.40 2.75 23.55
N ARG A 56 18.19 3.84 23.39
CA ARG A 56 18.16 5.02 24.25
C ARG A 56 16.90 5.86 24.11
N ASN A 57 16.19 5.72 22.98
CA ASN A 57 14.90 6.38 22.75
C ASN A 57 13.70 5.48 23.12
N ALA A 58 13.95 4.26 23.59
CA ALA A 58 12.93 3.29 24.00
C ALA A 58 12.80 3.19 25.54
N GLN A 59 11.83 2.41 26.01
CA GLN A 59 11.71 2.07 27.44
C GLN A 59 12.95 1.31 27.93
N SER A 60 13.40 1.57 29.15
CA SER A 60 14.56 0.89 29.77
C SER A 60 14.36 0.68 31.27
N GLY A 61 15.14 -0.23 31.85
CA GLY A 61 15.10 -0.59 33.26
C GLY A 61 14.17 -1.76 33.55
N VAL A 62 14.42 -2.41 34.69
CA VAL A 62 13.77 -3.69 35.08
C VAL A 62 12.47 -3.54 35.87
N TYR A 63 12.03 -2.31 36.18
CA TYR A 63 10.87 -2.06 37.03
C TYR A 63 9.83 -1.20 36.34
N LEU A 64 8.56 -1.51 36.55
CA LEU A 64 7.44 -0.68 36.13
C LEU A 64 7.48 0.67 36.88
N THR A 65 7.28 1.76 36.15
CA THR A 65 7.23 3.11 36.70
C THR A 65 6.01 3.90 36.24
N THR A 66 5.72 5.00 36.95
CA THR A 66 4.92 6.11 36.42
C THR A 66 5.65 6.82 35.28
N ALA A 67 4.98 7.72 34.55
CA ALA A 67 5.59 8.50 33.47
C ALA A 67 6.70 9.46 33.97
N GLN A 68 6.73 9.76 35.28
CA GLN A 68 7.78 10.55 35.94
C GLN A 68 8.87 9.68 36.59
N GLY A 69 8.87 8.38 36.35
CA GLY A 69 9.93 7.46 36.81
C GLY A 69 9.78 6.96 38.25
N ALA A 70 8.64 7.16 38.92
CA ALA A 70 8.40 6.59 40.24
C ALA A 70 8.09 5.09 40.13
N ARG A 71 8.84 4.23 40.84
CA ARG A 71 8.62 2.78 40.82
C ARG A 71 7.31 2.40 41.48
N LEU A 72 6.62 1.41 40.91
CA LEU A 72 5.35 0.92 41.40
C LEU A 72 5.52 -0.45 42.07
N TYR A 73 4.82 -0.65 43.19
CA TYR A 73 4.79 -1.94 43.89
C TYR A 73 3.52 -2.75 43.58
N ASP A 74 2.49 -2.11 43.03
CA ASP A 74 1.21 -2.71 42.63
C ASP A 74 0.58 -1.85 41.52
N THR A 75 0.06 -2.48 40.47
CA THR A 75 -0.74 -1.82 39.41
C THR A 75 -2.09 -2.50 39.15
N ASP A 76 -2.40 -3.58 39.86
CA ASP A 76 -3.63 -4.35 39.71
C ASP A 76 -4.74 -3.79 40.60
N HIS A 77 -4.36 -3.10 41.68
CA HIS A 77 -5.29 -2.54 42.64
C HIS A 77 -5.18 -1.02 42.76
N SER A 78 -6.32 -0.34 42.71
CA SER A 78 -6.41 1.07 43.11
C SER A 78 -6.26 1.23 44.62
N LEU A 79 -5.70 2.36 45.05
CA LEU A 79 -5.64 2.78 46.44
C LEU A 79 -7.05 3.06 46.98
N LYS A 80 -7.43 2.36 48.05
CA LYS A 80 -8.77 2.39 48.65
C LYS A 80 -8.73 2.62 50.16
N ALA A 81 -9.81 3.18 50.73
CA ALA A 81 -10.02 3.24 52.18
C ALA A 81 -10.43 1.86 52.75
N GLY A 82 -9.47 0.94 52.81
CA GLY A 82 -9.70 -0.47 53.14
C GLY A 82 -10.01 -1.32 51.89
N PRO A 83 -9.88 -2.66 51.95
CA PRO A 83 -9.91 -3.53 50.77
C PRO A 83 -11.24 -3.48 49.98
N ARG A 84 -12.34 -3.14 50.68
CA ARG A 84 -13.71 -2.96 50.12
C ARG A 84 -14.21 -1.52 50.18
N GLY A 85 -13.33 -0.56 50.49
CA GLY A 85 -13.68 0.85 50.60
C GLY A 85 -13.67 1.59 49.25
N PRO A 86 -14.05 2.87 49.25
CA PRO A 86 -13.98 3.71 48.06
C PRO A 86 -12.53 3.92 47.61
N VAL A 87 -12.35 4.10 46.30
CA VAL A 87 -11.08 4.53 45.67
C VAL A 87 -10.77 5.96 46.09
N LEU A 88 -9.51 6.24 46.40
CA LEU A 88 -9.05 7.54 46.86
C LEU A 88 -8.49 8.37 45.71
N LEU A 89 -8.95 9.62 45.55
CA LEU A 89 -8.46 10.52 44.51
C LEU A 89 -6.94 10.82 44.62
N GLN A 90 -6.34 10.63 45.79
CA GLN A 90 -4.90 10.77 46.00
C GLN A 90 -4.06 9.69 45.27
N ASP A 91 -4.69 8.64 44.75
CA ASP A 91 -4.04 7.64 43.91
C ASP A 91 -3.54 8.29 42.62
N HIS A 92 -2.23 8.57 42.56
CA HIS A 92 -1.61 9.22 41.42
C HIS A 92 -1.40 8.25 40.26
N HIS A 93 -1.08 6.99 40.53
CA HIS A 93 -0.89 5.97 39.51
C HIS A 93 -2.19 5.69 38.76
N LEU A 94 -3.29 5.50 39.49
CA LEU A 94 -4.61 5.32 38.87
C LEU A 94 -4.95 6.50 37.94
N ARG A 95 -4.84 7.73 38.44
CA ARG A 95 -5.20 8.91 37.66
C ARG A 95 -4.32 9.04 36.42
N GLU A 96 -3.02 8.86 36.55
CA GLU A 96 -2.10 8.98 35.42
C GLU A 96 -2.34 7.90 34.36
N LYS A 97 -2.40 6.63 34.76
CA LYS A 97 -2.58 5.49 33.84
C LYS A 97 -3.87 5.64 33.02
N ILE A 98 -4.98 5.98 33.68
CA ILE A 98 -6.27 6.20 33.02
C ILE A 98 -6.24 7.46 32.16
N THR A 99 -5.64 8.56 32.64
CA THR A 99 -5.55 9.81 31.87
C THR A 99 -4.76 9.59 30.58
N HIS A 100 -3.64 8.86 30.61
CA HIS A 100 -2.90 8.56 29.39
C HIS A 100 -3.73 7.70 28.43
N PHE A 101 -4.34 6.62 28.93
CA PHE A 101 -5.21 5.74 28.13
C PHE A 101 -6.34 6.51 27.43
N ASP A 102 -7.03 7.39 28.15
CA ASP A 102 -8.15 8.19 27.64
C ASP A 102 -7.73 9.16 26.50
N HIS A 103 -6.43 9.44 26.36
CA HIS A 103 -5.87 10.37 25.37
C HIS A 103 -4.92 9.68 24.37
N GLU A 104 -4.96 8.35 24.24
CA GLU A 104 -4.10 7.63 23.28
C GLU A 104 -4.47 7.86 21.80
N ARG A 105 -5.72 8.24 21.51
CA ARG A 105 -6.20 8.39 20.12
C ARG A 105 -5.99 9.83 19.65
N ILE A 106 -5.39 9.96 18.47
CA ILE A 106 -5.33 11.19 17.68
C ILE A 106 -6.33 11.10 16.52
N PRO A 107 -6.69 12.23 15.87
CA PRO A 107 -7.47 12.17 14.64
C PRO A 107 -6.76 11.29 13.60
N GLU A 108 -7.51 10.44 12.90
CA GLU A 108 -6.98 9.75 11.73
C GLU A 108 -6.76 10.74 10.56
N ARG A 109 -6.08 10.29 9.50
CA ARG A 109 -6.00 11.07 8.27
C ARG A 109 -7.40 11.20 7.64
N VAL A 110 -7.75 12.37 7.12
CA VAL A 110 -9.06 12.63 6.49
C VAL A 110 -9.36 11.63 5.35
N VAL A 111 -8.33 11.35 4.55
CA VAL A 111 -8.27 10.31 3.52
C VAL A 111 -7.04 9.46 3.77
N HIS A 112 -7.01 8.24 3.23
CA HIS A 112 -5.89 7.32 3.44
C HIS A 112 -5.64 6.95 4.91
N ALA A 113 -6.70 6.91 5.72
CA ALA A 113 -6.62 6.56 7.15
C ALA A 113 -6.12 5.14 7.36
N ARG A 114 -6.65 4.17 6.60
CA ARG A 114 -6.20 2.78 6.61
C ARG A 114 -4.93 2.61 5.78
N GLY A 115 -3.85 2.15 6.40
CA GLY A 115 -2.58 1.90 5.73
C GLY A 115 -1.63 1.00 6.50
N ALA A 116 -0.43 0.82 5.95
CA ALA A 116 0.71 0.12 6.55
C ALA A 116 2.00 0.75 6.03
N ALA A 117 3.08 0.65 6.79
CA ALA A 117 4.36 1.25 6.40
C ALA A 117 5.55 0.38 6.78
N ALA A 118 6.67 0.60 6.10
CA ALA A 118 7.94 -0.04 6.34
C ALA A 118 9.10 0.93 6.07
N HIS A 119 10.24 0.65 6.71
CA HIS A 119 11.52 1.27 6.42
C HIS A 119 12.17 0.60 5.23
N GLY A 120 13.13 1.30 4.62
CA GLY A 120 13.94 0.76 3.55
C GLY A 120 15.05 1.69 3.12
N VAL A 121 15.66 1.35 1.99
CA VAL A 121 16.72 2.12 1.36
C VAL A 121 16.40 2.31 -0.12
N PHE A 122 16.57 3.54 -0.59
CA PHE A 122 16.64 3.88 -2.01
C PHE A 122 18.09 4.03 -2.45
N ARG A 123 18.45 3.44 -3.59
CA ARG A 123 19.76 3.61 -4.22
C ARG A 123 19.62 4.25 -5.59
N GLY A 124 20.22 5.43 -5.76
CA GLY A 124 20.25 6.16 -7.03
C GLY A 124 21.13 5.48 -8.07
N TYR A 125 20.70 5.49 -9.34
CA TYR A 125 21.49 4.95 -10.45
C TYR A 125 22.40 5.98 -11.11
N GLY A 126 22.19 7.28 -10.85
CA GLY A 126 22.90 8.38 -11.52
C GLY A 126 22.40 8.69 -12.93
N SER A 127 21.47 7.91 -13.50
CA SER A 127 20.92 8.12 -14.84
C SER A 127 20.05 9.37 -14.99
N ALA A 128 19.69 10.04 -13.88
CA ALA A 128 18.95 11.30 -13.88
C ALA A 128 19.85 12.55 -13.81
N SER A 129 21.18 12.41 -13.77
CA SER A 129 22.10 13.54 -13.51
C SER A 129 22.06 14.63 -14.58
N ASN A 130 21.60 14.31 -15.79
CA ASN A 130 21.45 15.24 -16.91
C ASN A 130 20.12 16.01 -16.90
N ILE A 131 19.20 15.68 -15.99
CA ILE A 131 17.89 16.33 -15.88
C ILE A 131 17.60 16.83 -14.46
N SER A 132 18.33 16.36 -13.45
CA SER A 132 18.16 16.78 -12.05
C SER A 132 19.50 16.88 -11.32
N LYS A 133 19.65 17.93 -10.50
CA LYS A 133 20.75 18.10 -9.54
C LYS A 133 20.47 17.52 -8.14
N ALA A 134 19.35 16.83 -7.95
CA ALA A 134 18.99 16.27 -6.64
C ALA A 134 20.00 15.19 -6.21
N ALA A 135 20.67 15.39 -5.07
CA ALA A 135 21.80 14.56 -4.66
C ALA A 135 21.46 13.08 -4.47
N PHE A 136 20.26 12.76 -3.98
CA PHE A 136 19.83 11.38 -3.73
C PHE A 136 19.68 10.54 -5.01
N LEU A 137 19.60 11.19 -6.18
CA LEU A 137 19.54 10.52 -7.49
C LEU A 137 20.91 10.21 -8.08
N ALA A 138 21.99 10.70 -7.46
CA ALA A 138 23.34 10.40 -7.91
C ALA A 138 23.67 8.91 -7.79
N GLN A 139 24.65 8.47 -8.58
CA GLN A 139 25.01 7.06 -8.66
C GLN A 139 25.46 6.53 -7.30
N ASP A 140 24.90 5.38 -6.92
CA ASP A 140 25.26 4.61 -5.71
C ASP A 140 25.01 5.36 -4.38
N VAL A 141 24.31 6.50 -4.40
CA VAL A 141 23.87 7.18 -3.19
C VAL A 141 22.72 6.38 -2.58
N GLU A 142 22.95 5.88 -1.37
CA GLU A 142 21.94 5.22 -0.54
C GLU A 142 21.24 6.26 0.33
N THR A 143 19.91 6.26 0.27
CA THR A 143 19.05 7.19 0.98
C THR A 143 18.03 6.41 1.79
N PRO A 144 18.01 6.53 3.12
CA PRO A 144 16.95 5.93 3.92
C PRO A 144 15.58 6.41 3.46
N VAL A 145 14.62 5.50 3.45
CA VAL A 145 13.23 5.80 3.12
C VAL A 145 12.25 5.24 4.14
N PHE A 146 11.10 5.91 4.26
CA PHE A 146 9.93 5.35 4.93
C PHE A 146 8.74 5.42 3.98
N VAL A 147 8.14 4.26 3.71
CA VAL A 147 7.03 4.14 2.74
C VAL A 147 5.76 3.78 3.46
N ARG A 148 4.68 4.49 3.15
CA ARG A 148 3.34 4.15 3.63
C ARG A 148 2.40 3.89 2.46
N PHE A 149 1.82 2.70 2.47
CA PHE A 149 0.73 2.30 1.60
C PHE A 149 -0.61 2.49 2.30
N SER A 150 -1.68 2.67 1.54
CA SER A 150 -3.01 2.93 2.10
C SER A 150 -4.14 2.68 1.11
N THR A 151 -5.37 2.48 1.60
CA THR A 151 -6.60 2.72 0.81
C THR A 151 -6.90 4.23 0.82
N VAL A 152 -8.07 4.71 0.34
CA VAL A 152 -8.46 6.13 0.36
C VAL A 152 -9.66 6.37 1.26
N LEU A 153 -10.78 5.70 0.99
CA LEU A 153 -12.10 6.05 1.52
C LEU A 153 -12.31 5.54 2.94
N GLY A 154 -11.78 4.36 3.27
CA GLY A 154 -11.99 3.73 4.56
C GLY A 154 -11.41 4.50 5.76
N SER A 155 -12.10 4.46 6.90
CA SER A 155 -11.53 4.86 8.19
C SER A 155 -10.42 3.90 8.61
N ARG A 156 -9.61 4.24 9.63
CA ARG A 156 -8.42 3.47 10.06
C ARG A 156 -8.68 1.98 10.32
N GLY A 157 -9.91 1.62 10.74
CA GLY A 157 -10.33 0.25 11.02
C GLY A 157 -10.99 -0.50 9.86
N SER A 158 -11.03 0.06 8.64
CA SER A 158 -11.57 -0.65 7.46
C SER A 158 -10.67 -1.80 7.02
N ALA A 159 -11.17 -2.63 6.09
CA ALA A 159 -10.40 -3.72 5.48
C ALA A 159 -9.40 -3.22 4.41
N ASP A 160 -8.34 -4.00 4.19
CA ASP A 160 -7.28 -3.71 3.20
C ASP A 160 -7.68 -4.03 1.75
N THR A 161 -8.42 -5.11 1.52
CA THR A 161 -8.71 -5.66 0.18
C THR A 161 -9.95 -5.08 -0.49
N VAL A 162 -10.45 -3.93 -0.02
CA VAL A 162 -11.59 -3.24 -0.65
C VAL A 162 -11.28 -2.79 -2.08
N ARG A 163 -12.31 -2.59 -2.92
CA ARG A 163 -12.14 -1.90 -4.20
C ARG A 163 -11.94 -0.42 -3.94
N ASP A 164 -10.74 0.07 -4.15
CA ASP A 164 -10.36 1.46 -3.87
C ASP A 164 -9.05 1.82 -4.60
N THR A 165 -8.75 3.09 -4.68
CA THR A 165 -7.40 3.55 -5.04
C THR A 165 -6.45 3.24 -3.88
N ARG A 166 -5.19 2.92 -4.18
CA ARG A 166 -4.15 2.78 -3.16
C ARG A 166 -3.21 3.97 -3.17
N GLY A 167 -2.96 4.56 -1.99
CA GLY A 167 -1.89 5.53 -1.80
C GLY A 167 -0.54 4.84 -1.70
N PHE A 168 0.49 5.46 -2.28
CA PHE A 168 1.89 5.02 -2.26
C PHE A 168 2.76 6.25 -1.98
N ALA A 169 3.00 6.53 -0.69
CA ALA A 169 3.77 7.68 -0.25
C ALA A 169 5.16 7.26 0.22
N THR A 170 6.20 7.88 -0.34
CA THR A 170 7.61 7.61 -0.01
C THR A 170 8.28 8.87 0.52
N LYS A 171 8.86 8.79 1.72
CA LYS A 171 9.68 9.84 2.33
C LYS A 171 11.14 9.47 2.15
N PHE A 172 11.91 10.35 1.52
CA PHE A 172 13.36 10.23 1.35
C PHE A 172 14.06 11.15 2.34
N TYR A 173 14.90 10.58 3.22
CA TYR A 173 15.70 11.34 4.17
C TYR A 173 17.04 11.70 3.56
N THR A 174 17.06 12.72 2.68
CA THR A 174 18.26 13.13 1.94
C THR A 174 19.17 14.03 2.78
N GLU A 175 20.44 14.18 2.35
CA GLU A 175 21.38 15.13 2.96
C GLU A 175 20.98 16.62 2.75
N GLU A 176 20.07 16.88 1.81
CA GLU A 176 19.61 18.22 1.42
C GLU A 176 18.21 18.55 1.95
N GLY A 177 17.69 17.71 2.86
CA GLY A 177 16.34 17.82 3.41
C GLY A 177 15.47 16.62 3.06
N VAL A 178 14.20 16.68 3.44
CA VAL A 178 13.23 15.62 3.15
C VAL A 178 12.59 15.87 1.79
N PHE A 179 12.57 14.84 0.93
CA PHE A 179 11.72 14.80 -0.26
C PHE A 179 10.59 13.80 -0.04
N ASP A 180 9.34 14.19 -0.32
CA ASP A 180 8.20 13.27 -0.27
C ASP A 180 7.56 13.08 -1.65
N LEU A 181 7.67 11.86 -2.20
CA LEU A 181 6.93 11.46 -3.39
C LEU A 181 5.59 10.83 -2.96
N VAL A 182 4.52 11.62 -3.02
CA VAL A 182 3.19 11.22 -2.51
C VAL A 182 2.25 10.85 -3.67
N GLY A 183 2.34 9.58 -4.09
CA GLY A 183 1.64 9.02 -5.23
C GLY A 183 0.47 8.09 -4.90
N ASN A 184 -0.10 7.50 -5.95
CA ASN A 184 -1.11 6.42 -5.90
C ASN A 184 -0.71 5.26 -6.81
N ASN A 185 -1.42 4.12 -6.72
CA ASN A 185 -1.25 2.99 -7.64
C ASN A 185 -1.98 3.14 -8.99
N ILE A 186 -2.67 4.25 -9.20
CA ILE A 186 -3.38 4.60 -10.43
C ILE A 186 -2.74 5.88 -10.98
N PRO A 187 -2.39 5.96 -12.29
CA PRO A 187 -1.56 7.02 -12.86
C PRO A 187 -2.27 8.36 -13.09
N VAL A 188 -3.57 8.43 -12.80
CA VAL A 188 -4.42 9.62 -12.95
C VAL A 188 -5.20 9.87 -11.67
N PHE A 189 -5.86 11.02 -11.55
CA PHE A 189 -6.78 11.35 -10.47
C PHE A 189 -8.22 11.56 -10.96
N PHE A 190 -9.20 11.57 -10.05
CA PHE A 190 -10.63 11.75 -10.38
C PHE A 190 -11.00 13.15 -10.87
N ILE A 191 -10.23 14.17 -10.51
CA ILE A 191 -10.58 15.58 -10.70
C ILE A 191 -9.36 16.35 -11.19
N GLN A 192 -9.62 17.45 -11.90
CA GLN A 192 -8.60 18.31 -12.48
C GLN A 192 -8.12 19.42 -11.55
N ASP A 193 -8.97 19.86 -10.62
CA ASP A 193 -8.70 21.00 -9.74
C ASP A 193 -8.94 20.60 -8.27
N ALA A 194 -8.00 20.98 -7.39
CA ALA A 194 -8.05 20.67 -5.97
C ALA A 194 -9.28 21.23 -5.24
N ILE A 195 -9.94 22.28 -5.76
CA ILE A 195 -11.13 22.84 -5.11
C ILE A 195 -12.29 21.82 -5.06
N LYS A 196 -12.34 20.87 -6.00
CA LYS A 196 -13.32 19.77 -6.03
C LYS A 196 -12.95 18.59 -5.14
N PHE A 197 -11.78 18.61 -4.48
CA PHE A 197 -11.30 17.50 -3.67
C PHE A 197 -12.27 17.15 -2.52
N PRO A 198 -12.81 18.11 -1.75
CA PRO A 198 -13.83 17.80 -0.76
C PRO A 198 -15.09 17.17 -1.37
N ASP A 199 -15.50 17.58 -2.57
CA ASP A 199 -16.71 17.09 -3.23
C ASP A 199 -16.60 15.61 -3.60
N VAL A 200 -15.51 15.21 -4.27
CA VAL A 200 -15.30 13.80 -4.64
C VAL A 200 -15.09 12.91 -3.41
N ILE A 201 -14.40 13.41 -2.38
CA ILE A 201 -14.20 12.66 -1.14
C ILE A 201 -15.51 12.51 -0.37
N HIS A 202 -16.32 13.56 -0.24
CA HIS A 202 -17.66 13.46 0.37
C HIS A 202 -18.58 12.54 -0.43
N ALA A 203 -18.49 12.55 -1.75
CA ALA A 203 -19.28 11.69 -2.61
C ALA A 203 -18.96 10.20 -2.42
N GLY A 204 -17.67 9.84 -2.27
CA GLY A 204 -17.21 8.45 -2.06
C GLY A 204 -17.16 7.98 -0.61
N LYS A 205 -17.11 8.89 0.38
CA LYS A 205 -17.18 8.54 1.81
C LYS A 205 -18.60 8.06 2.19
N PRO A 206 -18.75 7.40 3.36
CA PRO A 206 -20.05 6.97 3.85
C PRO A 206 -21.06 8.13 3.92
N HIS A 207 -22.34 7.85 3.66
CA HIS A 207 -23.37 8.89 3.66
C HIS A 207 -23.44 9.61 5.02
N PRO A 208 -23.55 10.94 5.06
CA PRO A 208 -23.46 11.70 6.31
C PRO A 208 -24.66 11.52 7.26
N ASP A 209 -25.79 10.99 6.78
CA ASP A 209 -26.98 10.73 7.59
C ASP A 209 -26.84 9.47 8.46
N ARG A 210 -26.03 8.50 8.03
CA ARG A 210 -25.97 7.17 8.64
C ARG A 210 -24.61 6.48 8.66
N GLU A 211 -23.59 7.09 8.05
CA GLU A 211 -22.22 6.57 7.95
C GLU A 211 -22.12 5.20 7.25
N ILE A 212 -22.86 5.02 6.14
CA ILE A 212 -22.86 3.78 5.33
C ILE A 212 -22.73 4.15 3.84
N PRO A 213 -22.01 3.36 3.02
CA PRO A 213 -21.19 2.19 3.38
C PRO A 213 -19.75 2.55 3.76
N GLN A 214 -19.10 1.70 4.56
CA GLN A 214 -17.68 1.86 4.90
C GLN A 214 -16.78 1.32 3.78
N ALA A 215 -15.83 2.15 3.32
CA ALA A 215 -14.78 1.79 2.37
C ALA A 215 -15.27 1.15 1.05
N GLN A 216 -16.38 1.64 0.50
CA GLN A 216 -16.98 1.13 -0.74
C GLN A 216 -17.55 2.30 -1.53
N SER A 217 -17.28 2.37 -2.83
CA SER A 217 -17.88 3.35 -3.75
C SER A 217 -19.27 2.95 -4.27
N ALA A 218 -19.74 1.74 -3.93
CA ALA A 218 -20.96 1.13 -4.45
C ALA A 218 -22.24 1.72 -3.81
N HIS A 219 -22.45 3.02 -3.97
CA HIS A 219 -23.61 3.75 -3.48
C HIS A 219 -23.92 5.00 -4.31
N ASP A 220 -25.13 5.50 -4.18
CA ASP A 220 -25.69 6.56 -5.03
C ASP A 220 -24.87 7.85 -5.06
N THR A 221 -24.36 8.34 -3.94
CA THR A 221 -23.64 9.63 -3.90
C THR A 221 -22.35 9.63 -4.70
N PHE A 222 -21.60 8.52 -4.70
CA PHE A 222 -20.39 8.39 -5.49
C PHE A 222 -20.72 8.37 -6.98
N TRP A 223 -21.67 7.51 -7.36
CA TRP A 223 -22.05 7.36 -8.76
C TRP A 223 -22.82 8.57 -9.30
N ASP A 224 -23.57 9.31 -8.49
CA ASP A 224 -24.17 10.58 -8.89
C ASP A 224 -23.08 11.61 -9.21
N PHE A 225 -22.05 11.74 -8.35
CA PHE A 225 -20.91 12.61 -8.61
C PHE A 225 -20.19 12.21 -9.90
N VAL A 226 -19.74 10.95 -10.02
CA VAL A 226 -18.96 10.46 -11.16
C VAL A 226 -19.72 10.62 -12.48
N THR A 227 -21.05 10.43 -12.47
CA THR A 227 -21.85 10.54 -13.69
C THR A 227 -22.19 11.97 -14.08
N LEU A 228 -22.01 12.95 -13.19
CA LEU A 228 -22.16 14.39 -13.48
C LEU A 228 -20.82 15.08 -13.76
N HIS A 229 -19.71 14.51 -13.28
CA HIS A 229 -18.35 15.04 -13.40
C HIS A 229 -17.55 14.14 -14.32
N THR A 230 -17.74 14.32 -15.62
CA THR A 230 -17.16 13.44 -16.64
C THR A 230 -15.63 13.35 -16.59
N GLU A 231 -14.93 14.33 -16.03
CA GLU A 231 -13.48 14.27 -15.79
C GLU A 231 -13.05 13.07 -14.91
N ALA A 232 -13.96 12.56 -14.07
CA ALA A 232 -13.73 11.39 -13.21
C ALA A 232 -13.74 10.05 -13.95
N THR A 233 -14.15 10.03 -15.23
CA THR A 233 -14.39 8.81 -16.00
C THR A 233 -13.13 7.95 -16.10
N HIS A 234 -11.97 8.56 -16.36
CA HIS A 234 -10.73 7.82 -16.55
C HIS A 234 -10.30 7.09 -15.27
N HIS A 235 -10.18 7.82 -14.16
CA HIS A 235 -9.83 7.20 -12.88
C HIS A 235 -10.86 6.17 -12.42
N THR A 236 -12.15 6.42 -12.65
CA THR A 236 -13.20 5.45 -12.31
C THR A 236 -13.00 4.13 -13.06
N LEU A 237 -12.65 4.19 -14.35
CA LEU A 237 -12.41 2.99 -15.14
C LEU A 237 -11.22 2.17 -14.61
N TRP A 238 -10.15 2.84 -14.17
CA TRP A 238 -9.04 2.18 -13.45
C TRP A 238 -9.50 1.56 -12.13
N ASN A 239 -10.28 2.26 -11.32
CA ASN A 239 -10.81 1.74 -10.04
C ASN A 239 -11.77 0.55 -10.24
N MET A 240 -12.50 0.52 -11.36
CA MET A 240 -13.37 -0.60 -11.73
C MET A 240 -12.61 -1.78 -12.35
N SER A 241 -11.38 -1.57 -12.83
CA SER A 241 -10.48 -2.67 -13.17
C SER A 241 -9.92 -3.35 -11.92
N ASP A 242 -9.19 -4.45 -12.09
CA ASP A 242 -8.60 -5.15 -10.97
C ASP A 242 -7.47 -4.36 -10.28
N ARG A 243 -6.99 -3.26 -10.90
CA ARG A 243 -6.11 -2.26 -10.26
C ARG A 243 -6.68 -1.69 -8.96
N GLY A 244 -8.01 -1.71 -8.78
CA GLY A 244 -8.69 -1.32 -7.55
C GLY A 244 -8.63 -2.37 -6.43
N ILE A 245 -8.18 -3.60 -6.71
CA ILE A 245 -8.11 -4.73 -5.78
C ILE A 245 -6.76 -5.48 -5.87
N PRO A 246 -5.62 -4.79 -5.64
CA PRO A 246 -4.30 -5.40 -5.78
C PRO A 246 -4.14 -6.64 -4.87
N ARG A 247 -3.30 -7.58 -5.31
CA ARG A 247 -2.94 -8.78 -4.52
C ARG A 247 -2.13 -8.42 -3.28
N SER A 248 -1.23 -7.47 -3.42
CA SER A 248 -0.37 -6.98 -2.35
C SER A 248 0.09 -5.57 -2.69
N TYR A 249 0.47 -4.78 -1.69
CA TYR A 249 1.22 -3.55 -1.93
C TYR A 249 2.50 -3.81 -2.73
N ARG A 250 3.14 -4.97 -2.55
CA ARG A 250 4.39 -5.39 -3.23
C ARG A 250 4.22 -5.62 -4.74
N MET A 251 2.98 -5.78 -5.20
CA MET A 251 2.62 -6.16 -6.57
C MET A 251 1.70 -5.13 -7.20
N MET A 252 1.89 -3.86 -6.87
CA MET A 252 1.23 -2.73 -7.54
C MET A 252 2.26 -1.71 -7.99
N GLU A 253 1.96 -1.06 -9.11
CA GLU A 253 2.69 0.13 -9.54
C GLU A 253 2.41 1.30 -8.60
N GLY A 254 3.25 2.34 -8.70
CA GLY A 254 3.02 3.63 -8.06
C GLY A 254 3.28 4.76 -9.04
N PHE A 255 2.58 5.87 -8.88
CA PHE A 255 2.66 7.00 -9.79
C PHE A 255 2.58 8.30 -9.01
N GLY A 256 3.44 9.26 -9.36
CA GLY A 256 3.34 10.62 -8.85
C GLY A 256 2.08 11.35 -9.34
N ILE A 257 1.41 10.81 -10.38
CA ILE A 257 0.28 11.36 -11.14
C ILE A 257 0.65 12.66 -11.88
N HIS A 258 1.02 13.67 -11.11
CA HIS A 258 1.31 15.00 -11.60
C HIS A 258 2.57 15.01 -12.47
N THR A 259 2.60 15.97 -13.38
CA THR A 259 3.86 16.36 -14.00
C THR A 259 4.63 17.25 -13.03
N PHE A 260 5.87 16.87 -12.74
CA PHE A 260 6.84 17.65 -11.97
C PHE A 260 7.87 18.26 -12.92
N ARG A 261 8.69 19.16 -12.40
CA ARG A 261 9.84 19.72 -13.10
C ARG A 261 11.11 19.24 -12.43
N LEU A 262 12.03 18.68 -13.20
CA LEU A 262 13.40 18.45 -12.77
C LEU A 262 14.30 19.57 -13.29
N VAL A 263 15.28 19.94 -12.49
CA VAL A 263 16.23 21.01 -12.77
C VAL A 263 17.64 20.46 -12.68
N ASP A 264 18.39 20.53 -13.78
CA ASP A 264 19.78 20.07 -13.82
C ASP A 264 20.77 21.06 -13.16
N ALA A 265 22.07 20.75 -13.24
CA ALA A 265 23.12 21.56 -12.65
C ALA A 265 23.31 22.92 -13.33
N GLU A 266 22.94 23.02 -14.62
CA GLU A 266 22.99 24.22 -15.43
C GLU A 266 21.72 25.08 -15.32
N GLY A 267 20.70 24.59 -14.60
CA GLY A 267 19.41 25.26 -14.41
C GLY A 267 18.42 25.04 -15.56
N ALA A 268 18.72 24.14 -16.51
CA ALA A 268 17.76 23.74 -17.52
C ALA A 268 16.72 22.77 -16.93
N THR A 269 15.54 22.79 -17.52
CA THR A 269 14.35 22.16 -16.95
C THR A 269 13.81 21.05 -17.84
N THR A 270 13.37 19.96 -17.23
CA THR A 270 12.72 18.83 -17.89
C THR A 270 11.43 18.50 -17.14
N LEU A 271 10.32 18.39 -17.87
CA LEU A 271 9.05 17.94 -17.27
C LEU A 271 9.07 16.43 -17.12
N VAL A 272 8.60 15.91 -15.99
CA VAL A 272 8.61 14.47 -15.72
C VAL A 272 7.34 13.97 -15.06
N LYS A 273 7.01 12.70 -15.29
CA LYS A 273 6.07 11.93 -14.46
C LYS A 273 6.84 10.79 -13.79
N PHE A 274 6.69 10.64 -12.47
CA PHE A 274 7.33 9.59 -11.68
C PHE A 274 6.53 8.29 -11.67
N HIS A 275 7.24 7.16 -11.74
CA HIS A 275 6.70 5.80 -11.75
C HIS A 275 7.48 4.91 -10.79
N TRP A 276 6.78 4.06 -10.05
CA TRP A 276 7.33 2.94 -9.30
C TRP A 276 6.92 1.65 -10.00
N LYS A 277 7.90 0.90 -10.51
CA LYS A 277 7.68 -0.39 -11.18
C LYS A 277 8.06 -1.54 -10.24
N PRO A 278 7.09 -2.36 -9.78
CA PRO A 278 7.36 -3.47 -8.85
C PRO A 278 8.18 -4.55 -9.54
N LYS A 279 9.23 -5.06 -8.87
CA LYS A 279 10.04 -6.18 -9.41
C LYS A 279 9.26 -7.51 -9.47
N LEU A 280 8.21 -7.64 -8.66
CA LEU A 280 7.31 -8.81 -8.62
C LEU A 280 6.15 -8.74 -9.62
N GLY A 281 6.13 -7.73 -10.50
CA GLY A 281 5.02 -7.51 -11.41
C GLY A 281 3.80 -6.89 -10.76
N THR A 282 2.78 -6.65 -11.58
CA THR A 282 1.54 -6.02 -11.14
C THR A 282 0.42 -7.06 -11.15
N HIS A 283 -0.10 -7.37 -9.97
CA HIS A 283 -1.07 -8.44 -9.79
C HIS A 283 -2.20 -8.05 -8.85
N SER A 284 -3.38 -8.60 -9.14
CA SER A 284 -4.63 -8.25 -8.46
C SER A 284 -5.41 -9.48 -8.02
N GLN A 285 -6.28 -9.32 -7.03
CA GLN A 285 -7.27 -10.32 -6.66
C GLN A 285 -8.41 -10.33 -7.69
N VAL A 286 -9.26 -11.36 -7.63
CA VAL A 286 -10.59 -11.29 -8.25
C VAL A 286 -11.60 -10.73 -7.26
N TRP A 287 -12.72 -10.16 -7.72
CA TRP A 287 -13.59 -9.39 -6.84
C TRP A 287 -14.17 -10.19 -5.66
N GLU A 288 -14.67 -11.40 -5.91
CA GLU A 288 -15.22 -12.25 -4.83
C GLU A 288 -14.16 -12.58 -3.77
N GLU A 289 -12.94 -12.93 -4.19
CA GLU A 289 -11.81 -13.20 -3.31
C GLU A 289 -11.51 -11.99 -2.42
N ALA A 290 -11.45 -10.80 -3.02
CA ALA A 290 -11.22 -9.54 -2.31
C ALA A 290 -12.30 -9.26 -1.25
N GLN A 291 -13.58 -9.56 -1.56
CA GLN A 291 -14.68 -9.45 -0.61
C GLN A 291 -14.60 -10.47 0.52
N ILE A 292 -14.22 -11.72 0.23
CA ILE A 292 -14.02 -12.76 1.25
C ILE A 292 -12.87 -12.35 2.18
N ALA A 293 -11.75 -11.88 1.63
CA ALA A 293 -10.59 -11.42 2.38
C ALA A 293 -10.95 -10.29 3.35
N CYS A 294 -11.83 -9.34 2.95
CA CYS A 294 -12.29 -8.27 3.84
C CYS A 294 -12.93 -8.77 5.15
N GLY A 295 -13.57 -9.94 5.12
CA GLY A 295 -14.19 -10.55 6.31
C GLY A 295 -13.27 -11.51 7.07
N VAL A 296 -12.46 -12.27 6.34
CA VAL A 296 -11.60 -13.32 6.91
C VAL A 296 -10.32 -12.74 7.51
N ASP A 297 -9.67 -11.81 6.81
CA ASP A 297 -8.48 -11.09 7.28
C ASP A 297 -8.53 -9.63 6.79
N PRO A 298 -9.20 -8.72 7.52
CA PRO A 298 -9.24 -7.30 7.15
C PRO A 298 -7.85 -6.64 7.17
N ASP A 299 -6.83 -7.31 7.73
CA ASP A 299 -5.44 -6.86 7.77
C ASP A 299 -4.54 -7.51 6.70
N PHE A 300 -5.13 -8.11 5.65
CA PHE A 300 -4.42 -8.90 4.65
C PHE A 300 -3.20 -8.21 4.02
N HIS A 301 -3.32 -6.97 3.51
CA HIS A 301 -2.18 -6.28 2.88
C HIS A 301 -1.14 -5.82 3.90
N ARG A 302 -1.57 -5.40 5.09
CA ARG A 302 -0.65 -5.05 6.19
C ARG A 302 0.15 -6.27 6.63
N ARG A 303 -0.52 -7.42 6.79
CA ARG A 303 0.11 -8.69 7.14
C ARG A 303 1.07 -9.16 6.05
N ASP A 304 0.63 -9.16 4.79
CA ASP A 304 1.48 -9.56 3.65
C ASP A 304 2.78 -8.73 3.57
N LEU A 305 2.71 -7.41 3.79
CA LEU A 305 3.90 -6.57 3.83
C LEU A 305 4.83 -6.95 4.99
N ALA A 306 4.28 -7.08 6.20
CA ALA A 306 5.07 -7.36 7.39
C ALA A 306 5.72 -8.74 7.34
N ASP A 307 4.95 -9.75 6.94
CA ASP A 307 5.39 -11.14 6.85
C ASP A 307 6.42 -11.34 5.73
N ALA A 308 6.29 -10.61 4.61
CA ALA A 308 7.28 -10.63 3.53
C ALA A 308 8.64 -10.09 4.00
N ILE A 309 8.65 -8.99 4.76
CA ILE A 309 9.88 -8.42 5.32
C ILE A 309 10.47 -9.36 6.38
N GLU A 310 9.65 -9.90 7.27
CA GLU A 310 10.09 -10.84 8.30
C GLU A 310 10.69 -12.13 7.73
N SER A 311 10.19 -12.58 6.58
CA SER A 311 10.70 -13.76 5.87
C SER A 311 11.89 -13.46 4.95
N GLY A 312 12.34 -12.21 4.85
CA GLY A 312 13.43 -11.79 3.97
C GLY A 312 13.06 -11.65 2.49
N ALA A 313 11.78 -11.81 2.14
CA ALA A 313 11.23 -11.59 0.80
C ALA A 313 10.99 -10.09 0.56
N TYR A 314 12.06 -9.30 0.62
CA TYR A 314 11.99 -7.84 0.64
C TYR A 314 11.29 -7.26 -0.60
N PRO A 315 10.25 -6.43 -0.41
CA PRO A 315 9.60 -5.74 -1.51
C PRO A 315 10.54 -4.77 -2.23
N GLN A 316 10.52 -4.77 -3.56
CA GLN A 316 11.37 -3.91 -4.38
C GLN A 316 10.61 -3.21 -5.51
N TRP A 317 10.92 -1.93 -5.71
CA TRP A 317 10.41 -1.13 -6.83
C TRP A 317 11.52 -0.31 -7.47
N GLU A 318 11.52 -0.28 -8.79
CA GLU A 318 12.39 0.60 -9.57
C GLU A 318 11.68 1.95 -9.73
N LEU A 319 12.34 3.03 -9.30
CA LEU A 319 11.90 4.39 -9.60
C LEU A 319 12.25 4.67 -11.05
N GLY A 320 11.28 5.16 -11.81
CA GLY A 320 11.48 5.62 -13.16
C GLY A 320 10.79 6.95 -13.45
N VAL A 321 11.21 7.58 -14.53
CA VAL A 321 10.62 8.83 -15.02
C VAL A 321 10.31 8.72 -16.50
N GLN A 322 9.16 9.25 -16.90
CA GLN A 322 8.95 9.72 -18.27
C GLN A 322 9.45 11.15 -18.36
N THR A 323 10.09 11.52 -19.46
CA THR A 323 10.67 12.86 -19.65
C THR A 323 10.01 13.57 -20.82
N PHE A 324 9.71 14.86 -20.65
CA PHE A 324 9.08 15.70 -21.67
C PHE A 324 9.79 17.06 -21.76
N PRO A 325 9.78 17.71 -22.94
CA PRO A 325 10.26 19.08 -23.07
C PRO A 325 9.45 20.03 -22.17
N ASP A 326 10.13 20.93 -21.44
CA ASP A 326 9.48 22.03 -20.71
C ASP A 326 9.23 23.21 -21.64
N ASN A 327 8.21 23.07 -22.51
CA ASN A 327 7.77 24.13 -23.42
C ASN A 327 6.72 25.05 -22.76
N PRO A 328 6.49 26.28 -23.27
CA PRO A 328 5.52 27.21 -22.70
C PRO A 328 4.09 26.68 -22.63
N GLU A 329 3.71 25.80 -23.57
CA GLU A 329 2.38 25.19 -23.61
C GLU A 329 2.21 24.07 -22.57
N GLN A 330 3.31 23.51 -22.05
CA GLN A 330 3.36 22.33 -21.19
C GLN A 330 2.57 21.14 -21.78
N MET A 331 2.68 20.97 -23.10
CA MET A 331 2.00 19.91 -23.87
C MET A 331 3.01 18.91 -24.43
N PHE A 332 2.59 17.66 -24.57
CA PHE A 332 3.36 16.62 -25.26
C PHE A 332 2.44 15.74 -26.11
N GLN A 333 2.69 15.64 -27.42
CA GLN A 333 1.89 14.82 -28.36
C GLN A 333 0.37 15.08 -28.26
N GLY A 334 -0.04 16.34 -28.05
CA GLY A 334 -1.45 16.72 -27.90
C GLY A 334 -2.05 16.44 -26.52
N ILE A 335 -1.28 15.92 -25.58
CA ILE A 335 -1.67 15.71 -24.18
C ILE A 335 -1.22 16.91 -23.36
N ASP A 336 -2.14 17.46 -22.58
CA ASP A 336 -1.83 18.48 -21.59
C ASP A 336 -1.19 17.84 -20.36
N LEU A 337 0.07 18.19 -20.09
CA LEU A 337 0.83 17.59 -18.99
C LEU A 337 0.36 18.12 -17.63
N LEU A 338 -0.42 19.20 -17.59
CA LEU A 338 -0.98 19.77 -16.36
C LEU A 338 -2.32 19.15 -15.98
N ASP A 339 -2.91 18.32 -16.83
CA ASP A 339 -4.16 17.61 -16.54
C ASP A 339 -3.87 16.30 -15.78
N PRO A 340 -4.17 16.21 -14.47
CA PRO A 340 -3.93 15.00 -13.68
C PRO A 340 -4.88 13.86 -14.04
N THR A 341 -5.87 14.07 -14.91
CA THR A 341 -6.76 13.02 -15.43
C THR A 341 -6.18 12.32 -16.66
N LYS A 342 -4.99 12.74 -17.12
CA LYS A 342 -4.32 12.21 -18.31
C LYS A 342 -3.00 11.50 -17.98
N ILE A 343 -2.81 10.35 -18.62
CA ILE A 343 -1.51 9.68 -18.74
C ILE A 343 -0.80 10.10 -20.01
N VAL A 344 0.52 9.88 -20.06
CA VAL A 344 1.24 9.75 -21.33
C VAL A 344 1.53 8.26 -21.53
N PRO A 345 0.97 7.62 -22.58
CA PRO A 345 1.26 6.22 -22.90
C PRO A 345 2.77 5.95 -22.98
N GLU A 346 3.19 4.79 -22.47
CA GLU A 346 4.62 4.43 -22.41
C GLU A 346 5.23 4.23 -23.80
N GLU A 347 4.40 3.94 -24.80
CA GLU A 347 4.78 3.86 -26.21
C GLU A 347 5.18 5.23 -26.81
N LEU A 348 4.65 6.33 -26.24
CA LEU A 348 5.03 7.70 -26.65
C LEU A 348 6.24 8.21 -25.86
N ALA A 349 6.34 7.83 -24.59
CA ALA A 349 7.45 8.19 -23.72
C ALA A 349 7.76 7.03 -22.77
N PRO A 350 8.81 6.23 -23.02
CA PRO A 350 9.13 5.09 -22.17
C PRO A 350 9.59 5.54 -20.79
N VAL A 351 9.28 4.74 -19.77
CA VAL A 351 9.75 4.98 -18.40
C VAL A 351 11.24 4.63 -18.30
N GLN A 352 12.06 5.60 -17.94
CA GLN A 352 13.51 5.44 -17.77
C GLN A 352 13.84 5.19 -16.29
N PRO A 353 14.53 4.09 -15.94
CA PRO A 353 14.85 3.77 -14.55
C PRO A 353 15.96 4.68 -14.00
N ILE A 354 15.76 5.17 -12.77
CA ILE A 354 16.64 6.13 -12.09
C ILE A 354 17.09 5.70 -10.68
N GLY A 355 16.52 4.63 -10.13
CA GLY A 355 17.00 4.03 -8.88
C GLY A 355 16.15 2.85 -8.43
N LEU A 356 16.59 2.19 -7.36
CA LEU A 356 15.91 1.03 -6.77
C LEU A 356 15.59 1.31 -5.30
N MET A 357 14.35 1.03 -4.90
CA MET A 357 13.93 1.01 -3.51
C MET A 357 13.76 -0.43 -3.04
N THR A 358 14.32 -0.75 -1.87
CA THR A 358 14.10 -2.03 -1.16
C THR A 358 13.56 -1.72 0.23
N LEU A 359 12.43 -2.32 0.61
CA LEU A 359 11.89 -2.23 1.97
C LEU A 359 12.35 -3.44 2.77
N ASP A 360 13.09 -3.20 3.85
CA ASP A 360 13.87 -4.23 4.54
C ASP A 360 13.60 -4.31 6.05
N ALA A 361 12.78 -3.41 6.61
CA ALA A 361 12.43 -3.48 8.02
C ALA A 361 11.00 -2.99 8.34
N ASN A 362 10.34 -3.74 9.21
CA ASN A 362 9.08 -3.38 9.84
C ASN A 362 9.31 -2.27 10.89
N PRO A 363 8.28 -1.45 11.19
CA PRO A 363 8.36 -0.49 12.28
C PRO A 363 8.41 -1.21 13.63
N SER A 364 9.23 -0.69 14.55
CA SER A 364 9.26 -1.13 15.95
C SER A 364 7.98 -0.76 16.72
N ASN A 365 7.31 0.34 16.34
CA ASN A 365 6.03 0.76 16.88
C ASN A 365 5.15 1.40 15.80
N TYR A 366 4.03 0.75 15.49
CA TYR A 366 3.10 1.20 14.46
C TYR A 366 2.55 2.63 14.70
N PHE A 367 2.23 3.01 15.93
CA PHE A 367 1.66 4.33 16.20
C PHE A 367 2.72 5.45 16.09
N ALA A 368 3.89 5.25 16.69
CA ALA A 368 4.99 6.21 16.69
C ALA A 368 5.56 6.48 15.29
N GLU A 369 5.46 5.49 14.40
CA GLU A 369 6.11 5.53 13.09
C GLU A 369 5.06 5.62 11.97
N THR A 370 4.21 4.59 11.81
CA THR A 370 3.22 4.54 10.73
C THR A 370 2.06 5.52 10.89
N GLU A 371 1.52 5.68 12.11
CA GLU A 371 0.40 6.59 12.32
C GLU A 371 0.88 8.06 12.33
N GLN A 372 1.99 8.35 13.00
CA GLN A 372 2.51 9.71 13.19
C GLN A 372 3.34 10.27 12.02
N VAL A 373 3.77 9.46 11.04
CA VAL A 373 4.46 10.00 9.86
C VAL A 373 3.58 11.03 9.11
N ALA A 374 4.18 12.13 8.69
CA ALA A 374 3.56 13.16 7.87
C ALA A 374 4.30 13.23 6.52
N PHE A 375 3.58 12.88 5.44
CA PHE A 375 4.04 13.10 4.08
C PHE A 375 3.47 14.41 3.56
N HIS A 376 4.17 15.11 2.70
CA HIS A 376 3.70 16.34 2.06
C HIS A 376 4.39 16.56 0.71
N VAL A 377 3.61 16.64 -0.38
CA VAL A 377 4.16 16.84 -1.74
C VAL A 377 4.93 18.16 -1.94
N GLY A 378 4.85 19.12 -1.00
CA GLY A 378 5.68 20.33 -1.01
C GLY A 378 7.00 20.20 -0.25
N ASN A 379 7.27 19.05 0.37
CA ASN A 379 8.61 18.71 0.84
C ASN A 379 9.46 18.35 -0.38
N MET A 380 10.20 19.34 -0.87
CA MET A 380 11.07 19.25 -2.05
C MET A 380 12.54 19.43 -1.67
N VAL A 381 13.42 19.02 -2.58
CA VAL A 381 14.87 19.19 -2.51
C VAL A 381 15.37 19.87 -3.79
N PRO A 382 16.55 20.53 -3.77
CA PRO A 382 17.14 21.13 -4.96
C PRO A 382 17.14 20.16 -6.15
N GLY A 383 16.69 20.61 -7.31
CA GLY A 383 16.62 19.77 -8.52
C GLY A 383 15.25 19.15 -8.80
N ILE A 384 14.26 19.35 -7.92
CA ILE A 384 12.86 18.96 -8.11
C ILE A 384 11.96 20.16 -7.78
N ASP A 385 11.03 20.46 -8.66
CA ASP A 385 10.07 21.56 -8.54
C ASP A 385 8.68 21.16 -9.07
N VAL A 386 7.68 22.00 -8.82
CA VAL A 386 6.27 21.76 -9.18
C VAL A 386 5.92 22.42 -10.52
N THR A 387 4.78 21.99 -11.09
CA THR A 387 4.18 22.62 -12.28
C THR A 387 2.88 23.33 -11.91
N ASN A 388 2.21 23.90 -12.92
CA ASN A 388 0.93 24.60 -12.76
C ASN A 388 -0.30 23.67 -12.71
N ASP A 389 -0.11 22.36 -12.55
CA ASP A 389 -1.20 21.41 -12.32
C ASP A 389 -2.05 21.89 -11.13
N ALA A 390 -3.32 22.24 -11.40
CA ALA A 390 -4.22 22.87 -10.44
C ALA A 390 -4.55 21.96 -9.25
N LEU A 391 -4.53 20.65 -9.44
CA LEU A 391 -4.68 19.69 -8.35
C LEU A 391 -3.42 19.66 -7.49
N LEU A 392 -2.23 19.59 -8.10
CA LEU A 392 -0.94 19.63 -7.37
C LEU A 392 -0.83 20.90 -6.52
N GLN A 393 -1.16 22.06 -7.09
CA GLN A 393 -1.07 23.36 -6.42
C GLN A 393 -1.91 23.42 -5.14
N GLY A 394 -3.15 22.91 -5.15
CA GLY A 394 -3.96 22.86 -3.94
C GLY A 394 -3.45 21.85 -2.89
N ARG A 395 -2.82 20.76 -3.33
CA ARG A 395 -2.18 19.79 -2.42
C ARG A 395 -0.99 20.40 -1.66
N LEU A 396 -0.29 21.39 -2.24
CA LEU A 396 0.79 22.10 -1.55
C LEU A 396 0.31 22.81 -0.30
N PHE A 397 -0.93 23.28 -0.27
CA PHE A 397 -1.53 23.88 0.93
C PHE A 397 -2.00 22.82 1.95
N SER A 398 -2.83 21.88 1.48
CA SER A 398 -3.64 21.02 2.37
C SER A 398 -2.81 20.14 3.31
N TYR A 399 -1.67 19.65 2.84
CA TYR A 399 -0.90 18.64 3.56
C TYR A 399 -0.14 19.19 4.77
N ILE A 400 0.18 20.49 4.80
CA ILE A 400 0.72 21.16 5.98
C ILE A 400 -0.41 21.45 6.98
N ASP A 401 -1.51 22.02 6.47
CA ASP A 401 -2.67 22.44 7.27
C ASP A 401 -3.27 21.28 8.08
N THR A 402 -3.50 20.13 7.44
CA THR A 402 -4.14 18.98 8.10
C THR A 402 -3.32 18.40 9.27
N GLN A 403 -2.00 18.62 9.32
CA GLN A 403 -1.17 18.11 10.42
C GLN A 403 -1.39 18.89 11.72
N ILE A 404 -1.86 20.13 11.65
CA ILE A 404 -2.05 20.98 12.83
C ILE A 404 -3.03 20.36 13.81
N THR A 405 -4.13 19.79 13.32
CA THR A 405 -5.10 19.08 14.16
C THR A 405 -4.71 17.62 14.36
N ARG A 406 -4.27 16.92 13.30
CA ARG A 406 -3.94 15.50 13.35
C ARG A 406 -2.79 15.19 14.31
N LEU A 407 -1.73 16.00 14.29
CA LEU A 407 -0.50 15.82 15.08
C LEU A 407 -0.34 16.86 16.18
N GLY A 408 -1.41 17.61 16.48
CA GLY A 408 -1.51 18.46 17.67
C GLY A 408 -0.78 19.80 17.62
N GLY A 409 -0.16 20.18 16.49
CA GLY A 409 0.42 21.51 16.32
C GLY A 409 1.50 21.60 15.23
N PRO A 410 2.22 22.74 15.16
CA PRO A 410 3.19 23.03 14.10
C PRO A 410 4.52 22.27 14.23
N ASN A 411 4.79 21.64 15.38
CA ASN A 411 6.05 20.94 15.66
C ASN A 411 6.05 19.46 15.24
N PHE A 412 5.10 19.04 14.40
CA PHE A 412 5.06 17.67 13.87
C PHE A 412 6.36 17.20 13.16
N PRO A 413 7.20 18.07 12.54
CA PRO A 413 8.49 17.64 12.00
C PRO A 413 9.50 17.18 13.07
N GLN A 414 9.28 17.52 14.34
CA GLN A 414 10.15 17.12 15.44
C GLN A 414 9.81 15.73 16.02
N LEU A 415 8.71 15.10 15.56
CA LEU A 415 8.41 13.71 15.89
C LEU A 415 9.46 12.79 15.25
N PRO A 416 9.97 11.75 15.95
CA PRO A 416 11.13 10.96 15.49
C PRO A 416 11.08 10.52 14.02
N ILE A 417 9.97 9.95 13.56
CA ILE A 417 9.80 9.50 12.17
C ILE A 417 9.73 10.64 11.13
N ASN A 418 9.49 11.88 11.55
CA ASN A 418 9.39 13.04 10.65
C ASN A 418 10.66 13.91 10.64
N ARG A 419 11.64 13.61 11.50
CA ARG A 419 12.86 14.41 11.59
C ARG A 419 13.66 14.26 10.31
N THR A 420 14.10 15.39 9.77
CA THR A 420 15.07 15.40 8.67
C THR A 420 16.42 14.86 9.15
N HIS A 421 17.20 14.27 8.24
CA HIS A 421 18.58 13.85 8.50
C HIS A 421 19.58 14.93 8.08
N ALA A 422 19.08 16.08 7.57
CA ALA A 422 19.86 17.26 7.26
C ALA A 422 19.81 18.30 8.41
N PRO A 423 20.87 19.10 8.62
CA PRO A 423 20.89 20.16 9.63
C PRO A 423 19.74 21.18 9.51
N VAL A 424 19.05 21.45 10.63
CA VAL A 424 18.03 22.50 10.73
C VAL A 424 18.55 23.68 11.56
N ASN A 425 18.57 24.87 10.96
CA ASN A 425 18.89 26.12 11.65
C ASN A 425 17.93 27.22 11.17
N ASP A 426 16.73 27.22 11.74
CA ASP A 426 15.63 28.12 11.36
C ASP A 426 15.35 29.22 12.42
N MET A 427 14.33 30.03 12.13
CA MET A 427 13.83 31.09 13.03
C MET A 427 12.41 30.80 13.58
N LEU A 428 11.91 29.57 13.48
CA LEU A 428 10.61 29.16 14.01
C LEU A 428 10.70 28.85 15.51
N ARG A 429 9.76 29.32 16.32
CA ARG A 429 9.81 29.17 17.80
C ARG A 429 8.44 28.77 18.37
N ASP A 430 8.48 28.28 19.61
CA ASP A 430 7.32 27.92 20.43
C ASP A 430 6.45 26.80 19.83
N GLY A 431 5.12 26.92 19.89
CA GLY A 431 4.20 25.89 19.43
C GLY A 431 4.00 24.72 20.41
N MET A 432 2.91 23.97 20.21
CA MET A 432 2.60 22.79 21.03
C MET A 432 3.71 21.74 20.92
N HIS A 433 4.07 21.10 22.04
CA HIS A 433 5.10 20.05 22.12
C HIS A 433 6.45 20.41 21.49
N GLN A 434 6.93 21.65 21.66
CA GLN A 434 8.29 22.03 21.27
C GLN A 434 9.33 21.16 21.99
N THR A 435 10.07 20.33 21.25
CA THR A 435 11.12 19.45 21.79
C THR A 435 12.53 19.95 21.54
N ALA A 436 12.76 20.70 20.46
CA ALA A 436 14.03 21.36 20.24
C ALA A 436 14.23 22.51 21.25
N VAL A 437 15.41 22.60 21.87
CA VAL A 437 15.78 23.73 22.73
C VAL A 437 16.62 24.71 21.91
N HIS A 438 15.95 25.62 21.21
CA HIS A 438 16.62 26.66 20.44
C HIS A 438 17.42 27.59 21.35
N ARG A 439 18.66 27.91 20.95
CA ARG A 439 19.55 28.86 21.63
C ARG A 439 19.68 30.14 20.80
N GLY A 440 20.13 31.21 21.43
CA GLY A 440 20.20 32.54 20.82
C GLY A 440 19.10 33.47 21.31
N VAL A 441 19.19 34.74 20.97
CA VAL A 441 18.28 35.81 21.43
C VAL A 441 17.50 36.50 20.30
N ALA A 442 17.81 36.20 19.03
CA ALA A 442 17.25 36.87 17.87
C ALA A 442 16.67 35.88 16.84
N PRO A 443 15.43 35.40 17.03
CA PRO A 443 14.72 34.55 16.06
C PRO A 443 14.14 35.38 14.89
N TYR A 444 14.94 36.27 14.31
CA TYR A 444 14.56 37.15 13.21
C TYR A 444 15.77 37.58 12.39
N ARG A 445 15.52 38.08 11.19
CA ARG A 445 16.56 38.60 10.29
C ARG A 445 16.14 39.95 9.69
N PRO A 446 17.09 40.88 9.42
CA PRO A 446 18.49 40.85 9.88
C PRO A 446 18.60 41.01 11.40
N ASN A 447 19.63 40.43 12.00
CA ASN A 447 19.96 40.61 13.42
C ASN A 447 21.48 40.77 13.61
N SER A 448 21.89 41.45 14.68
CA SER A 448 23.29 41.53 15.12
C SER A 448 23.54 40.83 16.46
N LEU A 449 22.49 40.57 17.24
CA LEU A 449 22.59 39.98 18.57
C LEU A 449 23.04 38.50 18.53
N ASP A 450 22.66 37.76 17.49
CA ASP A 450 23.14 36.40 17.23
C ASP A 450 24.14 36.37 16.06
N GLY A 451 24.85 37.48 15.83
CA GLY A 451 25.89 37.56 14.80
C GLY A 451 25.40 37.42 13.35
N GLY A 452 24.09 37.59 13.11
CA GLY A 452 23.48 37.47 11.78
C GLY A 452 23.05 36.05 11.41
N CYS A 453 23.26 35.06 12.28
CA CYS A 453 22.81 33.69 12.07
C CYS A 453 21.27 33.55 12.23
N PRO A 454 20.66 32.55 11.55
CA PRO A 454 21.22 31.78 10.45
C PRO A 454 21.41 32.63 9.17
N PHE A 455 22.41 32.27 8.35
CA PHE A 455 22.66 32.90 7.05
C PHE A 455 21.84 32.20 5.94
N LEU A 456 21.57 32.92 4.85
CA LEU A 456 20.98 32.32 3.66
C LEU A 456 22.02 31.49 2.91
N ALA A 457 21.58 30.38 2.33
CA ALA A 457 22.35 29.57 1.41
C ALA A 457 22.36 30.21 0.01
N GLY A 458 23.43 29.96 -0.75
CA GLY A 458 23.58 30.32 -2.16
C GLY A 458 23.61 29.10 -3.08
N GLU A 459 23.68 29.34 -4.38
CA GLU A 459 23.73 28.30 -5.41
C GLU A 459 24.92 27.32 -5.22
N ASP A 460 26.07 27.85 -4.80
CA ASP A 460 27.30 27.10 -4.49
C ASP A 460 27.18 26.16 -3.28
N THR A 461 26.12 26.34 -2.48
CA THR A 461 25.80 25.52 -1.31
C THR A 461 24.59 24.61 -1.51
N ARG A 462 24.17 24.40 -2.77
CA ARG A 462 22.99 23.60 -3.13
C ARG A 462 21.71 24.09 -2.44
N ALA A 463 21.52 25.40 -2.40
CA ALA A 463 20.26 25.98 -1.96
C ALA A 463 19.11 25.53 -2.88
N PHE A 464 17.90 25.42 -2.32
CA PHE A 464 16.69 25.39 -3.14
C PHE A 464 16.53 26.78 -3.77
N VAL A 465 16.81 26.87 -5.06
CA VAL A 465 16.68 28.10 -5.86
C VAL A 465 15.63 27.82 -6.91
N GLU A 466 14.53 28.57 -6.86
CA GLU A 466 13.46 28.47 -7.85
C GLU A 466 14.01 28.87 -9.22
N VAL A 467 13.79 28.04 -10.23
CA VAL A 467 14.10 28.41 -11.61
C VAL A 467 13.07 29.43 -12.05
N PRO A 468 13.47 30.63 -12.52
CA PRO A 468 12.52 31.61 -13.01
C PRO A 468 11.71 31.05 -14.18
N ALA A 469 10.42 30.81 -13.97
CA ALA A 469 9.48 30.41 -15.00
C ALA A 469 8.69 31.64 -15.50
N GLU A 470 8.58 31.80 -16.82
CA GLU A 470 7.71 32.83 -17.39
C GLU A 470 6.24 32.47 -17.11
N VAL A 471 5.52 33.41 -16.49
CA VAL A 471 4.07 33.32 -16.37
C VAL A 471 3.46 34.14 -17.50
N ALA A 472 2.75 33.48 -18.41
CA ALA A 472 2.11 34.14 -19.54
C ALA A 472 1.16 35.27 -19.08
N ALA A 473 1.22 36.41 -19.77
CA ALA A 473 0.36 37.55 -19.47
C ALA A 473 -1.12 37.17 -19.60
N SER A 474 -1.82 37.14 -18.47
CA SER A 474 -3.17 36.58 -18.34
C SER A 474 -4.05 37.39 -17.39
N ARG A 475 -5.30 36.96 -17.20
CA ARG A 475 -6.26 37.57 -16.26
C ARG A 475 -6.52 36.59 -15.11
N LYS A 476 -6.81 37.12 -13.92
CA LYS A 476 -7.29 36.30 -12.79
C LYS A 476 -8.69 35.78 -13.12
N VAL A 477 -8.84 34.46 -13.25
CA VAL A 477 -10.10 33.79 -13.66
C VAL A 477 -10.37 32.57 -12.77
N ARG A 478 -11.56 31.96 -12.94
CA ARG A 478 -11.95 30.66 -12.36
C ARG A 478 -12.45 29.77 -13.49
N ASP A 479 -11.54 29.45 -14.40
CA ASP A 479 -11.83 28.71 -15.64
C ASP A 479 -10.84 27.55 -15.75
N ALA A 480 -11.25 26.46 -16.42
CA ALA A 480 -10.35 25.39 -16.86
C ALA A 480 -9.86 25.66 -18.28
N ALA A 481 -8.70 25.12 -18.64
CA ALA A 481 -8.22 25.18 -20.02
C ALA A 481 -9.09 24.30 -20.92
N ALA A 482 -9.36 24.73 -22.17
CA ALA A 482 -10.14 23.92 -23.11
C ALA A 482 -9.46 22.58 -23.46
N SER A 483 -8.15 22.47 -23.26
CA SER A 483 -7.39 21.21 -23.38
C SER A 483 -7.82 20.14 -22.37
N PHE A 484 -8.48 20.53 -21.28
CA PHE A 484 -8.94 19.62 -20.23
C PHE A 484 -10.30 19.00 -20.54
N ASP A 485 -11.04 19.50 -21.55
CA ASP A 485 -12.43 19.10 -21.84
C ASP A 485 -12.57 17.67 -22.43
N ASP A 486 -11.47 17.05 -22.86
CA ASP A 486 -11.49 15.66 -23.32
C ASP A 486 -11.51 14.68 -22.13
N HIS A 487 -12.67 14.07 -21.91
CA HIS A 487 -12.87 13.12 -20.81
C HIS A 487 -13.04 11.68 -21.27
N PHE A 488 -12.94 11.37 -22.57
CA PHE A 488 -13.39 10.07 -23.12
C PHE A 488 -12.34 9.35 -23.97
N SER A 489 -11.38 10.06 -24.57
CA SER A 489 -10.35 9.40 -25.39
C SER A 489 -9.47 8.46 -24.56
N GLN A 490 -8.98 8.90 -23.40
CA GLN A 490 -8.12 8.03 -22.57
C GLN A 490 -8.85 6.91 -21.80
N PRO A 491 -10.09 7.09 -21.29
CA PRO A 491 -10.88 5.94 -20.85
C PRO A 491 -11.07 4.89 -21.95
N ARG A 492 -11.32 5.33 -23.20
CA ARG A 492 -11.44 4.41 -24.33
C ARG A 492 -10.13 3.70 -24.62
N LEU A 493 -9.01 4.43 -24.67
CA LEU A 493 -7.67 3.85 -24.78
C LEU A 493 -7.43 2.78 -23.71
N PHE A 494 -7.73 3.08 -22.43
CA PHE A 494 -7.58 2.12 -21.34
C PHE A 494 -8.43 0.87 -21.57
N TRP A 495 -9.73 1.01 -21.86
CA TRP A 495 -10.62 -0.13 -22.16
C TRP A 495 -10.09 -1.00 -23.31
N LEU A 496 -9.66 -0.37 -24.41
CA LEU A 496 -9.12 -1.07 -25.56
C LEU A 496 -7.79 -1.79 -25.27
N SER A 497 -7.06 -1.34 -24.26
CA SER A 497 -5.78 -1.92 -23.82
C SER A 497 -5.92 -3.16 -22.95
N MET A 498 -7.10 -3.40 -22.39
CA MET A 498 -7.36 -4.52 -21.49
C MET A 498 -7.47 -5.84 -22.26
N SER A 499 -6.92 -6.91 -21.68
CA SER A 499 -7.16 -8.27 -22.14
C SER A 499 -8.64 -8.66 -22.00
N PRO A 500 -9.13 -9.69 -22.70
CA PRO A 500 -10.52 -10.14 -22.60
C PRO A 500 -10.99 -10.36 -21.15
N VAL A 501 -10.18 -11.02 -20.32
CA VAL A 501 -10.51 -11.27 -18.91
C VAL A 501 -10.59 -9.98 -18.08
N GLU A 502 -9.67 -9.04 -18.29
CA GLU A 502 -9.71 -7.74 -17.61
C GLU A 502 -10.94 -6.91 -18.02
N ARG A 503 -11.34 -6.98 -19.30
CA ARG A 503 -12.57 -6.35 -19.78
C ARG A 503 -13.81 -6.95 -19.12
N GLU A 504 -13.86 -8.27 -18.98
CA GLU A 504 -14.94 -8.96 -18.27
C GLU A 504 -15.03 -8.54 -16.80
N HIS A 505 -13.89 -8.41 -16.11
CA HIS A 505 -13.85 -7.96 -14.73
C HIS A 505 -14.28 -6.50 -14.57
N ILE A 506 -13.90 -5.61 -15.49
CA ILE A 506 -14.37 -4.21 -15.50
C ILE A 506 -15.88 -4.15 -15.66
N VAL A 507 -16.45 -4.90 -16.62
CA VAL A 507 -17.91 -5.00 -16.82
C VAL A 507 -18.58 -5.47 -15.54
N ALA A 508 -18.08 -6.56 -14.94
CA ALA A 508 -18.63 -7.11 -13.70
C ALA A 508 -18.56 -6.11 -12.53
N ALA A 509 -17.47 -5.34 -12.42
CA ALA A 509 -17.31 -4.31 -11.38
C ALA A 509 -18.32 -3.18 -11.55
N TYR A 510 -18.48 -2.62 -12.75
CA TYR A 510 -19.50 -1.60 -13.02
C TYR A 510 -20.91 -2.11 -12.76
N THR A 511 -21.24 -3.33 -13.21
CA THR A 511 -22.53 -3.96 -12.95
C THR A 511 -22.77 -4.14 -11.46
N PHE A 512 -21.77 -4.61 -10.70
CA PHE A 512 -21.87 -4.77 -9.25
C PHE A 512 -22.13 -3.43 -8.56
N GLU A 513 -21.29 -2.44 -8.84
CA GLU A 513 -21.30 -1.13 -8.18
C GLU A 513 -22.59 -0.35 -8.48
N LEU A 514 -22.93 -0.15 -9.77
CA LEU A 514 -24.18 0.51 -10.17
C LEU A 514 -25.41 -0.30 -9.77
N GLY A 515 -25.28 -1.63 -9.67
CA GLY A 515 -26.34 -2.52 -9.17
C GLY A 515 -26.71 -2.24 -7.71
N LYS A 516 -25.79 -1.68 -6.91
CA LYS A 516 -26.05 -1.26 -5.51
C LYS A 516 -26.68 0.12 -5.39
N CYS A 517 -26.65 0.96 -6.42
CA CYS A 517 -27.36 2.23 -6.41
C CYS A 517 -28.87 2.00 -6.36
N TYR A 518 -29.59 2.82 -5.62
CA TYR A 518 -31.06 2.78 -5.55
C TYR A 518 -31.69 3.58 -6.69
N GLU A 519 -31.14 4.74 -7.00
CA GLU A 519 -31.70 5.70 -7.94
C GLU A 519 -31.46 5.28 -9.40
N GLN A 520 -32.56 5.00 -10.11
CA GLN A 520 -32.50 4.58 -11.51
C GLN A 520 -31.85 5.64 -12.41
N ALA A 521 -32.07 6.92 -12.13
CA ALA A 521 -31.48 8.01 -12.90
C ALA A 521 -29.94 7.99 -12.87
N VAL A 522 -29.33 7.58 -11.74
CA VAL A 522 -27.88 7.44 -11.60
C VAL A 522 -27.37 6.30 -12.50
N LYS A 523 -28.06 5.16 -12.51
CA LYS A 523 -27.73 4.00 -13.37
C LYS A 523 -27.80 4.36 -14.85
N GLU A 524 -28.89 4.98 -15.27
CA GLU A 524 -29.09 5.41 -16.66
C GLU A 524 -28.06 6.46 -17.09
N ARG A 525 -27.68 7.39 -16.20
CA ARG A 525 -26.61 8.35 -16.49
C ARG A 525 -25.26 7.67 -16.59
N GLY A 526 -24.98 6.69 -15.73
CA GLY A 526 -23.79 5.84 -15.82
C GLY A 526 -23.67 5.15 -17.18
N LEU A 527 -24.74 4.54 -17.66
CA LEU A 527 -24.77 3.92 -19.00
C LEU A 527 -24.51 4.93 -20.12
N LYS A 528 -25.02 6.16 -20.02
CA LYS A 528 -24.72 7.22 -21.00
C LYS A 528 -23.25 7.62 -21.01
N VAL A 529 -22.61 7.67 -19.85
CA VAL A 529 -21.16 7.90 -19.75
C VAL A 529 -20.39 6.75 -20.39
N LEU A 530 -20.74 5.49 -20.08
CA LEU A 530 -20.11 4.31 -20.66
C LEU A 530 -20.29 4.21 -22.18
N ALA A 531 -21.46 4.59 -22.71
CA ALA A 531 -21.73 4.61 -24.14
C ALA A 531 -20.75 5.53 -24.89
N ARG A 532 -20.28 6.61 -24.25
CA ARG A 532 -19.26 7.52 -24.84
C ARG A 532 -17.83 6.97 -24.77
N ILE A 533 -17.60 5.89 -24.01
CA ILE A 533 -16.31 5.18 -23.94
C ILE A 533 -16.30 4.08 -25.01
N ASP A 534 -17.23 3.14 -24.93
CA ASP A 534 -17.31 1.99 -25.82
C ASP A 534 -18.69 1.31 -25.80
N GLY A 535 -19.15 0.87 -26.98
CA GLY A 535 -20.46 0.25 -27.15
C GLY A 535 -20.58 -1.13 -26.52
N GLU A 536 -19.52 -1.95 -26.54
CA GLU A 536 -19.55 -3.29 -25.93
C GLU A 536 -19.56 -3.20 -24.40
N LEU A 537 -18.70 -2.34 -23.83
CA LEU A 537 -18.69 -2.05 -22.39
C LEU A 537 -20.09 -1.62 -21.92
N CYS A 538 -20.69 -0.63 -22.59
CA CYS A 538 -22.01 -0.13 -22.25
C CYS A 538 -23.08 -1.22 -22.35
N ALA A 539 -23.11 -1.98 -23.45
CA ALA A 539 -24.12 -3.00 -23.70
C ALA A 539 -24.09 -4.11 -22.65
N ARG A 540 -22.89 -4.59 -22.28
CA ARG A 540 -22.74 -5.66 -21.28
C ARG A 540 -23.10 -5.18 -19.87
N VAL A 541 -22.69 -3.97 -19.49
CA VAL A 541 -23.09 -3.40 -18.20
C VAL A 541 -24.60 -3.17 -18.14
N ALA A 542 -25.21 -2.66 -19.21
CA ALA A 542 -26.66 -2.46 -19.31
C ALA A 542 -27.43 -3.79 -19.17
N ALA A 543 -26.95 -4.86 -19.84
CA ALA A 543 -27.52 -6.19 -19.70
C ALA A 543 -27.44 -6.70 -18.26
N GLY A 544 -26.29 -6.53 -17.58
CA GLY A 544 -26.12 -6.89 -16.17
C GLY A 544 -27.03 -6.11 -15.21
N LEU A 545 -27.38 -4.86 -15.56
CA LEU A 545 -28.32 -4.02 -14.80
C LEU A 545 -29.80 -4.25 -15.18
N GLY A 546 -30.08 -5.03 -16.22
CA GLY A 546 -31.44 -5.21 -16.75
C GLY A 546 -32.02 -3.94 -17.39
N LEU A 547 -31.17 -3.09 -17.96
CA LEU A 547 -31.53 -1.82 -18.59
C LEU A 547 -31.20 -1.81 -20.09
N PRO A 548 -31.88 -0.98 -20.91
CA PRO A 548 -31.48 -0.80 -22.30
C PRO A 548 -30.14 -0.05 -22.41
N ALA A 549 -29.29 -0.47 -23.32
CA ALA A 549 -28.06 0.26 -23.65
C ALA A 549 -28.40 1.53 -24.44
N PRO A 550 -28.02 2.73 -23.96
CA PRO A 550 -28.18 3.95 -24.74
C PRO A 550 -27.18 4.01 -25.90
N GLU A 551 -27.57 4.70 -26.97
CA GLU A 551 -26.65 5.08 -28.04
C GLU A 551 -25.67 6.16 -27.55
N PRO A 552 -24.41 6.19 -28.06
CA PRO A 552 -23.47 7.24 -27.75
C PRO A 552 -23.97 8.61 -28.22
N ASP A 553 -23.79 9.64 -27.40
CA ASP A 553 -24.06 11.03 -27.79
C ASP A 553 -22.84 11.60 -28.55
N GLY A 554 -22.72 11.20 -29.82
CA GLY A 554 -21.63 11.58 -30.72
C GLY A 554 -20.74 10.41 -31.16
N PRO A 555 -19.83 10.63 -32.12
CA PRO A 555 -18.89 9.61 -32.55
C PRO A 555 -17.90 9.26 -31.43
N LEU A 556 -17.58 7.98 -31.31
CA LEU A 556 -16.49 7.53 -30.44
C LEU A 556 -15.15 8.02 -30.99
N VAL A 557 -14.26 8.43 -30.10
CA VAL A 557 -12.90 8.83 -30.48
C VAL A 557 -12.13 7.59 -30.95
N ASP A 558 -11.35 7.71 -32.01
CA ASP A 558 -10.42 6.65 -32.40
C ASP A 558 -9.21 6.70 -31.46
N SER A 559 -8.84 5.58 -30.85
CA SER A 559 -7.81 5.54 -29.81
C SER A 559 -6.97 4.28 -29.94
N ASP A 560 -5.66 4.47 -30.04
CA ASP A 560 -4.70 3.37 -30.08
C ASP A 560 -4.57 2.75 -28.68
N PRO A 561 -4.65 1.42 -28.53
CA PRO A 561 -4.42 0.75 -27.25
C PRO A 561 -2.94 0.86 -26.82
N SER A 562 -2.71 0.87 -25.51
CA SER A 562 -1.40 0.83 -24.85
C SER A 562 -1.27 -0.48 -24.06
N PRO A 563 -0.63 -1.52 -24.64
CA PRO A 563 -0.48 -2.82 -23.99
C PRO A 563 0.19 -2.76 -22.60
N ALA A 564 1.01 -1.73 -22.34
CA ALA A 564 1.64 -1.52 -21.04
C ALA A 564 0.66 -1.34 -19.87
N LEU A 565 -0.62 -1.03 -20.14
CA LEU A 565 -1.63 -0.82 -19.10
C LEU A 565 -2.19 -2.13 -18.52
N SER A 566 -2.18 -3.21 -19.31
CA SER A 566 -2.67 -4.53 -18.89
C SER A 566 -1.75 -5.19 -17.86
N GLN A 567 -2.34 -5.89 -16.90
CA GLN A 567 -1.63 -6.68 -15.89
C GLN A 567 -1.43 -8.15 -16.31
N VAL A 568 -2.08 -8.60 -17.39
CA VAL A 568 -2.19 -10.00 -17.79
C VAL A 568 -1.30 -10.29 -19.01
N GLY A 569 -0.57 -11.41 -18.97
CA GLY A 569 0.16 -11.95 -20.13
C GLY A 569 1.69 -12.02 -19.99
N ALA A 570 2.25 -11.49 -18.91
CA ALA A 570 3.67 -11.63 -18.58
C ALA A 570 3.89 -12.61 -17.41
N LEU A 571 5.08 -13.23 -17.38
CA LEU A 571 5.53 -14.07 -16.26
C LEU A 571 6.44 -13.27 -15.33
N TRP A 572 6.29 -13.47 -14.03
CA TRP A 572 7.00 -12.72 -12.99
C TRP A 572 7.63 -13.64 -11.93
N PRO A 573 8.62 -13.14 -11.17
CA PRO A 573 9.17 -13.88 -10.04
C PRO A 573 8.12 -14.25 -8.99
N VAL A 574 8.33 -15.38 -8.32
CA VAL A 574 7.38 -15.95 -7.33
C VAL A 574 7.78 -15.66 -5.88
N ASP A 575 8.80 -14.84 -5.66
CA ASP A 575 9.33 -14.52 -4.34
C ASP A 575 8.24 -13.99 -3.39
N GLY A 576 8.19 -14.58 -2.19
CA GLY A 576 7.21 -14.24 -1.16
C GLY A 576 5.77 -14.62 -1.49
N ARG A 577 5.51 -15.47 -2.50
CA ARG A 577 4.21 -16.12 -2.69
C ARG A 577 3.97 -17.17 -1.60
N VAL A 578 2.71 -17.36 -1.23
CA VAL A 578 2.32 -18.27 -0.14
C VAL A 578 1.68 -19.54 -0.72
N VAL A 579 2.24 -20.71 -0.38
CA VAL A 579 1.75 -22.01 -0.85
C VAL A 579 1.08 -22.75 0.32
N GLY A 580 -0.21 -23.01 0.21
CA GLY A 580 -0.96 -23.79 1.18
C GLY A 580 -0.84 -25.29 0.91
N ILE A 581 -0.38 -26.07 1.88
CA ILE A 581 -0.16 -27.52 1.72
C ILE A 581 -1.17 -28.26 2.60
N LEU A 582 -2.23 -28.77 2.00
CA LEU A 582 -3.26 -29.55 2.65
C LEU A 582 -2.77 -30.97 2.91
N VAL A 583 -2.69 -31.34 4.18
CA VAL A 583 -2.20 -32.63 4.66
C VAL A 583 -3.36 -33.41 5.27
N GLY A 584 -3.58 -34.62 4.76
CA GLY A 584 -4.52 -35.60 5.32
C GLY A 584 -3.92 -36.41 6.48
N ARG A 585 -4.71 -37.32 7.05
CA ARG A 585 -4.25 -38.20 8.16
C ARG A 585 -3.20 -39.22 7.72
N ASP A 586 -3.27 -39.67 6.47
CA ASP A 586 -2.39 -40.68 5.86
C ASP A 586 -1.50 -40.03 4.77
N ALA A 587 -1.15 -38.76 4.95
CA ALA A 587 -0.39 -38.00 3.99
C ALA A 587 1.04 -38.52 3.81
N ASP A 588 1.57 -38.32 2.61
CA ASP A 588 2.99 -38.49 2.29
C ASP A 588 3.82 -37.39 2.98
N LEU A 589 4.25 -37.64 4.22
CA LEU A 589 5.02 -36.67 5.00
C LEU A 589 6.41 -36.42 4.43
N ASP A 590 6.99 -37.39 3.73
CA ASP A 590 8.30 -37.23 3.11
C ASP A 590 8.19 -36.22 1.95
N GLY A 591 7.20 -36.40 1.07
CA GLY A 591 6.90 -35.42 0.02
C GLY A 591 6.49 -34.04 0.56
N VAL A 592 5.75 -33.97 1.68
CA VAL A 592 5.42 -32.68 2.32
C VAL A 592 6.69 -31.97 2.81
N ARG A 593 7.64 -32.68 3.43
CA ARG A 593 8.90 -32.07 3.88
C ARG A 593 9.74 -31.57 2.71
N GLU A 594 9.83 -32.38 1.65
CA GLU A 594 10.55 -32.01 0.43
C GLU A 594 9.95 -30.76 -0.22
N VAL A 595 8.63 -30.73 -0.42
CA VAL A 595 7.90 -29.54 -0.93
C VAL A 595 8.13 -28.33 -0.04
N CYS A 596 8.03 -28.47 1.29
CA CYS A 596 8.29 -27.36 2.21
C CYS A 596 9.73 -26.85 2.13
N GLY A 597 10.71 -27.73 1.87
CA GLY A 597 12.10 -27.34 1.63
C GLY A 597 12.22 -26.53 0.34
N THR A 598 11.76 -27.11 -0.78
CA THR A 598 11.84 -26.49 -2.11
C THR A 598 11.12 -25.14 -2.17
N VAL A 599 9.93 -25.02 -1.60
CA VAL A 599 9.19 -23.75 -1.54
C VAL A 599 10.04 -22.66 -0.86
N ARG A 600 10.75 -22.98 0.24
CA ARG A 600 11.62 -22.00 0.91
C ARG A 600 12.88 -21.68 0.11
N ASP A 601 13.48 -22.68 -0.50
CA ASP A 601 14.69 -22.49 -1.33
C ASP A 601 14.40 -21.62 -2.56
N THR A 602 13.15 -21.58 -3.03
CA THR A 602 12.65 -20.67 -4.07
C THR A 602 12.20 -19.28 -3.56
N GLY A 603 12.37 -18.99 -2.27
CA GLY A 603 11.96 -17.71 -1.67
C GLY A 603 10.45 -17.56 -1.42
N MET A 604 9.68 -18.65 -1.52
CA MET A 604 8.24 -18.70 -1.20
C MET A 604 7.99 -19.16 0.24
N VAL A 605 6.76 -19.03 0.71
CA VAL A 605 6.35 -19.38 2.09
C VAL A 605 5.41 -20.59 2.09
N PRO A 606 5.82 -21.76 2.61
CA PRO A 606 4.93 -22.91 2.76
C PRO A 606 4.12 -22.82 4.07
N LEU A 607 2.81 -23.04 4.00
CA LEU A 607 1.94 -23.18 5.16
C LEU A 607 1.25 -24.54 5.12
N VAL A 608 1.62 -25.43 6.06
CA VAL A 608 1.00 -26.75 6.22
C VAL A 608 -0.33 -26.62 6.93
N ILE A 609 -1.36 -27.21 6.32
CA ILE A 609 -2.76 -27.14 6.73
C ILE A 609 -3.23 -28.55 7.09
N ALA A 610 -3.68 -28.76 8.33
CA ALA A 610 -4.08 -30.08 8.83
C ALA A 610 -5.38 -30.05 9.67
N PRO A 611 -5.95 -31.20 10.06
CA PRO A 611 -7.17 -31.21 10.89
C PRO A 611 -6.99 -30.58 12.27
N ALA A 612 -5.78 -30.65 12.84
CA ALA A 612 -5.42 -30.13 14.15
C ALA A 612 -4.02 -29.50 14.11
N GLY A 613 -3.76 -28.53 14.99
CA GLY A 613 -2.45 -27.90 15.14
C GLY A 613 -1.43 -28.81 15.84
N GLY A 614 -0.22 -28.29 16.05
CA GLY A 614 0.88 -29.05 16.65
C GLY A 614 1.78 -29.66 15.58
N VAL A 615 2.10 -30.95 15.70
CA VAL A 615 2.98 -31.66 14.78
C VAL A 615 2.38 -32.97 14.26
N ILE A 616 2.73 -33.36 13.04
CA ILE A 616 2.35 -34.64 12.39
C ILE A 616 3.61 -35.50 12.22
N GLY A 617 3.52 -36.82 12.41
CA GLY A 617 4.64 -37.75 12.17
C GLY A 617 5.38 -38.29 13.40
N GLY A 618 5.02 -37.86 14.62
CA GLY A 618 5.58 -38.40 15.88
C GLY A 618 7.06 -38.05 16.15
N ASN A 619 7.73 -38.82 17.03
CA ASN A 619 9.06 -38.51 17.58
C ASN A 619 10.26 -38.69 16.62
N GLY A 620 10.01 -38.94 15.32
CA GLY A 620 11.07 -39.09 14.32
C GLY A 620 11.46 -37.73 13.74
N ASP A 621 10.74 -37.32 12.70
CA ASP A 621 10.94 -36.08 11.97
C ASP A 621 9.58 -35.38 11.78
N PRO A 622 9.09 -34.62 12.78
CA PRO A 622 7.75 -34.08 12.76
C PRO A 622 7.58 -32.92 11.76
N VAL A 623 6.41 -32.85 11.12
CA VAL A 623 5.98 -31.67 10.34
C VAL A 623 5.12 -30.77 11.23
N THR A 624 5.57 -29.53 11.45
CA THR A 624 4.80 -28.52 12.19
C THR A 624 3.63 -28.02 11.36
N VAL A 625 2.44 -27.98 11.97
CA VAL A 625 1.21 -27.48 11.36
C VAL A 625 1.08 -25.98 11.61
N GLN A 626 0.99 -25.20 10.54
CA GLN A 626 0.83 -23.73 10.61
C GLN A 626 -0.62 -23.28 10.63
N ARG A 627 -1.51 -24.07 10.02
CA ARG A 627 -2.96 -23.80 10.00
C ARG A 627 -3.74 -25.08 10.23
N THR A 628 -4.89 -24.93 10.87
CA THR A 628 -5.90 -25.99 10.89
C THR A 628 -6.90 -25.79 9.75
N TYR A 629 -7.71 -26.81 9.43
CA TYR A 629 -8.86 -26.63 8.54
C TYR A 629 -9.84 -25.54 9.03
N ALA A 630 -9.85 -25.23 10.33
CA ALA A 630 -10.68 -24.19 10.92
C ALA A 630 -10.09 -22.78 10.77
N THR A 631 -8.77 -22.66 10.62
CA THR A 631 -8.05 -21.38 10.65
C THR A 631 -7.42 -21.03 9.30
N ALA A 632 -7.58 -21.89 8.28
CA ALA A 632 -7.13 -21.63 6.92
C ALA A 632 -8.31 -21.19 6.04
N ARG A 633 -8.08 -20.23 5.15
CA ARG A 633 -8.97 -19.92 4.04
C ARG A 633 -8.19 -19.74 2.74
N SER A 634 -8.83 -20.02 1.61
CA SER A 634 -8.21 -19.96 0.27
C SER A 634 -7.52 -18.62 -0.01
N VAL A 635 -8.04 -17.51 0.51
CA VAL A 635 -7.51 -16.14 0.34
C VAL A 635 -6.09 -15.96 0.88
N GLU A 636 -5.65 -16.78 1.84
CA GLU A 636 -4.29 -16.72 2.40
C GLU A 636 -3.20 -17.23 1.44
N PHE A 637 -3.59 -17.96 0.38
CA PHE A 637 -2.64 -18.70 -0.46
C PHE A 637 -2.68 -18.24 -1.92
N ASP A 638 -1.54 -18.25 -2.58
CA ASP A 638 -1.42 -18.04 -4.04
C ASP A 638 -1.61 -19.34 -4.82
N ALA A 639 -1.22 -20.47 -4.24
CA ALA A 639 -1.46 -21.83 -4.75
C ALA A 639 -1.80 -22.81 -3.61
N VAL A 640 -2.50 -23.89 -3.95
CA VAL A 640 -2.88 -24.95 -3.00
C VAL A 640 -2.38 -26.31 -3.47
N LEU A 641 -1.69 -27.01 -2.59
CA LEU A 641 -1.14 -28.34 -2.81
C LEU A 641 -1.86 -29.36 -1.92
N VAL A 642 -2.21 -30.52 -2.46
CA VAL A 642 -2.91 -31.58 -1.73
C VAL A 642 -2.02 -32.82 -1.61
N ALA A 643 -1.53 -33.07 -0.40
CA ALA A 643 -0.64 -34.16 -0.06
C ALA A 643 -1.41 -35.44 0.31
N GLY A 644 -1.97 -36.11 -0.69
CA GLY A 644 -2.66 -37.40 -0.53
C GLY A 644 -4.13 -37.32 -0.12
N ALA A 645 -4.77 -38.48 0.01
CA ALA A 645 -6.19 -38.60 0.30
C ALA A 645 -6.49 -38.54 1.82
N PRO A 646 -7.59 -37.87 2.25
CA PRO A 646 -8.03 -37.96 3.63
C PRO A 646 -8.62 -39.35 3.90
N GLY A 647 -7.87 -40.21 4.59
CA GLY A 647 -8.39 -41.42 5.23
C GLY A 647 -9.17 -42.40 4.34
N ASP A 648 -9.92 -43.28 5.03
CA ASP A 648 -10.75 -44.34 4.45
C ASP A 648 -11.58 -43.83 3.25
N ALA A 649 -11.62 -44.62 2.17
CA ALA A 649 -12.26 -44.24 0.91
C ALA A 649 -13.75 -43.93 1.02
N SER A 650 -14.39 -44.31 2.13
CA SER A 650 -15.78 -44.01 2.45
C SER A 650 -16.01 -42.74 3.29
N ALA A 651 -14.96 -42.04 3.75
CA ALA A 651 -15.10 -40.86 4.59
C ALA A 651 -15.40 -39.59 3.76
N THR A 652 -16.47 -38.88 4.11
CA THR A 652 -16.77 -37.57 3.53
C THR A 652 -15.67 -36.56 3.91
N PRO A 653 -15.11 -35.79 2.96
CA PRO A 653 -14.16 -34.74 3.27
C PRO A 653 -14.73 -33.69 4.23
N ASP A 654 -13.86 -33.05 5.00
CA ASP A 654 -14.25 -31.92 5.84
C ASP A 654 -14.79 -30.78 4.97
N PRO A 655 -16.01 -30.27 5.22
CA PRO A 655 -16.60 -29.21 4.39
C PRO A 655 -15.72 -27.95 4.26
N ARG A 656 -14.89 -27.66 5.26
CA ARG A 656 -13.99 -26.50 5.21
C ARG A 656 -12.89 -26.66 4.17
N VAL A 657 -12.40 -27.90 3.98
CA VAL A 657 -11.42 -28.22 2.95
C VAL A 657 -12.07 -28.19 1.56
N THR A 658 -13.28 -28.73 1.43
CA THR A 658 -14.09 -28.62 0.20
C THR A 658 -14.24 -27.16 -0.23
N VAL A 659 -14.64 -26.28 0.70
CA VAL A 659 -14.83 -24.86 0.41
C VAL A 659 -13.50 -24.18 0.06
N LEU A 660 -12.40 -24.49 0.75
CA LEU A 660 -11.08 -23.92 0.44
C LEU A 660 -10.66 -24.25 -1.00
N LEU A 661 -10.80 -25.52 -1.40
CA LEU A 661 -10.44 -25.97 -2.74
C LEU A 661 -11.35 -25.42 -3.83
N ASP A 662 -12.67 -25.38 -3.57
CA ASP A 662 -13.65 -24.78 -4.47
C ASP A 662 -13.36 -23.28 -4.70
N GLU A 663 -13.08 -22.52 -3.64
CA GLU A 663 -12.70 -21.12 -3.77
C GLU A 663 -11.39 -20.95 -4.54
N ALA A 664 -10.34 -21.69 -4.19
CA ALA A 664 -9.07 -21.63 -4.91
C ALA A 664 -9.26 -21.93 -6.40
N TYR A 665 -10.13 -22.89 -6.73
CA TYR A 665 -10.46 -23.24 -8.10
C TYR A 665 -11.19 -22.10 -8.83
N ARG A 666 -12.28 -21.58 -8.25
CA ARG A 666 -13.08 -20.48 -8.82
C ARG A 666 -12.31 -19.18 -8.92
N HIS A 667 -11.33 -18.95 -8.05
CA HIS A 667 -10.44 -17.79 -8.10
C HIS A 667 -9.28 -17.96 -9.08
N GLY A 668 -9.20 -19.07 -9.82
CA GLY A 668 -8.17 -19.27 -10.85
C GLY A 668 -6.77 -19.56 -10.29
N LYS A 669 -6.65 -20.02 -9.04
CA LYS A 669 -5.36 -20.37 -8.44
C LYS A 669 -4.84 -21.70 -8.99
N ALA A 670 -3.53 -21.87 -9.04
CA ALA A 670 -2.92 -23.16 -9.34
C ALA A 670 -3.20 -24.16 -8.20
N ILE A 671 -3.57 -25.38 -8.55
CA ILE A 671 -3.86 -26.45 -7.60
C ILE A 671 -3.07 -27.69 -7.99
N GLY A 672 -2.21 -28.17 -7.08
CA GLY A 672 -1.41 -29.37 -7.29
C GLY A 672 -1.85 -30.52 -6.37
N THR A 673 -1.67 -31.76 -6.81
CA THR A 673 -1.99 -32.94 -6.00
C THR A 673 -1.09 -34.12 -6.33
N TRP A 674 -0.77 -34.92 -5.31
CA TRP A 674 -0.05 -36.18 -5.47
C TRP A 674 -0.56 -37.23 -4.47
N ALA A 675 -0.01 -38.45 -4.54
CA ALA A 675 -0.31 -39.55 -3.62
C ALA A 675 -1.83 -39.83 -3.44
N GLY A 676 -2.60 -39.71 -4.52
CA GLY A 676 -4.05 -39.96 -4.52
C GLY A 676 -4.93 -38.82 -3.99
N GLY A 677 -4.37 -37.62 -3.81
CA GLY A 677 -5.13 -36.43 -3.41
C GLY A 677 -6.17 -35.97 -4.45
N GLY A 678 -6.09 -36.42 -5.71
CA GLY A 678 -7.06 -36.08 -6.76
C GLY A 678 -8.51 -36.43 -6.41
N ARG A 679 -8.74 -37.44 -5.56
CA ARG A 679 -10.08 -37.79 -5.04
C ARG A 679 -10.71 -36.63 -4.25
N LEU A 680 -9.91 -35.92 -3.46
CA LEU A 680 -10.37 -34.78 -2.66
C LEU A 680 -10.76 -33.62 -3.57
N LEU A 681 -9.95 -33.33 -4.59
CA LEU A 681 -10.24 -32.32 -5.61
C LEU A 681 -11.58 -32.62 -6.30
N SER A 682 -11.75 -33.86 -6.80
CA SER A 682 -13.00 -34.27 -7.45
C SER A 682 -14.23 -34.15 -6.53
N THR A 683 -14.08 -34.47 -5.25
CA THR A 683 -15.17 -34.33 -4.26
C THR A 683 -15.49 -32.86 -3.95
N ALA A 684 -14.50 -31.98 -4.06
CA ALA A 684 -14.66 -30.53 -3.96
C ALA A 684 -15.22 -29.88 -5.24
N GLY A 685 -15.51 -30.67 -6.28
CA GLY A 685 -15.99 -30.17 -7.56
C GLY A 685 -14.88 -29.61 -8.47
N VAL A 686 -13.61 -29.91 -8.16
CA VAL A 686 -12.44 -29.51 -8.94
C VAL A 686 -12.08 -30.64 -9.93
N PRO A 687 -12.29 -30.45 -11.25
CA PRO A 687 -11.94 -31.46 -12.24
C PRO A 687 -10.42 -31.59 -12.37
N LEU A 688 -9.92 -32.82 -12.46
CA LEU A 688 -8.48 -33.10 -12.55
C LEU A 688 -7.89 -32.75 -13.91
N ASP A 689 -8.71 -32.67 -14.95
CA ASP A 689 -8.35 -32.28 -16.31
C ASP A 689 -8.54 -30.77 -16.57
N ALA A 690 -8.96 -30.00 -15.56
CA ALA A 690 -9.15 -28.56 -15.70
C ALA A 690 -7.80 -27.82 -15.81
N PRO A 691 -7.71 -26.74 -16.63
CA PRO A 691 -6.51 -25.94 -16.71
C PRO A 691 -6.00 -25.47 -15.33
N GLY A 692 -4.70 -25.68 -15.08
CA GLY A 692 -4.05 -25.27 -13.83
C GLY A 692 -4.28 -26.20 -12.64
N VAL A 693 -4.87 -27.38 -12.88
CA VAL A 693 -4.89 -28.49 -11.93
C VAL A 693 -3.81 -29.48 -12.35
N VAL A 694 -2.83 -29.71 -11.47
CA VAL A 694 -1.67 -30.57 -11.72
C VAL A 694 -1.78 -31.81 -10.84
N GLU A 695 -1.76 -32.99 -11.45
CA GLU A 695 -1.70 -34.28 -10.75
C GLU A 695 -0.44 -35.05 -11.18
N GLY A 696 0.36 -35.48 -10.20
CA GLY A 696 1.61 -36.21 -10.45
C GLY A 696 1.88 -37.31 -9.43
N GLU A 697 2.85 -38.17 -9.74
CA GLU A 697 3.28 -39.23 -8.82
C GLU A 697 4.24 -38.70 -7.73
N ALA A 698 5.14 -37.77 -8.09
CA ALA A 698 6.12 -37.16 -7.20
C ALA A 698 5.72 -35.73 -6.78
N ALA A 699 5.92 -35.41 -5.50
CA ALA A 699 5.53 -34.12 -4.93
C ALA A 699 6.30 -32.93 -5.54
N THR A 700 7.57 -33.12 -5.90
CA THR A 700 8.43 -32.09 -6.49
C THR A 700 8.07 -31.76 -7.93
N GLU A 701 7.71 -32.77 -8.74
CA GLU A 701 7.26 -32.56 -10.13
C GLU A 701 5.97 -31.71 -10.15
N VAL A 702 5.03 -32.03 -9.24
CA VAL A 702 3.80 -31.24 -9.07
C VAL A 702 4.12 -29.80 -8.65
N LEU A 703 5.05 -29.60 -7.73
CA LEU A 703 5.46 -28.27 -7.30
C LEU A 703 6.12 -27.47 -8.43
N GLU A 704 6.95 -28.11 -9.27
CA GLU A 704 7.61 -27.46 -10.40
C GLU A 704 6.58 -26.86 -11.37
N GLU A 705 5.62 -27.66 -11.83
CA GLU A 705 4.54 -27.18 -12.71
C GLU A 705 3.67 -26.11 -12.05
N VAL A 706 3.34 -26.26 -10.76
CA VAL A 706 2.60 -25.23 -10.00
C VAL A 706 3.40 -23.93 -9.90
N THR A 707 4.73 -24.01 -9.78
CA THR A 707 5.61 -22.83 -9.71
C THR A 707 5.65 -22.09 -11.05
N GLU A 708 5.66 -22.81 -12.19
CA GLU A 708 5.53 -22.18 -13.50
C GLU A 708 4.20 -21.43 -13.65
N LEU A 709 3.09 -22.04 -13.21
CA LEU A 709 1.77 -21.42 -13.23
C LEU A 709 1.69 -20.17 -12.32
N LEU A 710 2.35 -20.19 -11.17
CA LEU A 710 2.44 -19.03 -10.26
C LEU A 710 3.12 -17.83 -10.92
N GLY A 711 4.03 -18.04 -11.87
CA GLY A 711 4.63 -16.96 -12.65
C GLY A 711 3.60 -16.14 -13.43
N GLY A 712 2.51 -16.76 -13.88
CA GLY A 712 1.35 -16.11 -14.52
C GLY A 712 0.30 -15.56 -13.54
N HIS A 713 0.53 -15.71 -12.23
CA HIS A 713 -0.34 -15.34 -11.10
C HIS A 713 -1.67 -16.10 -10.99
N ARG A 714 -2.42 -16.25 -12.08
CA ARG A 714 -3.66 -17.04 -12.16
C ARG A 714 -3.76 -17.77 -13.49
N VAL A 715 -4.56 -18.82 -13.49
CA VAL A 715 -4.84 -19.64 -14.67
C VAL A 715 -6.09 -19.09 -15.37
N TRP A 716 -5.92 -17.99 -16.10
CA TRP A 716 -7.01 -17.26 -16.75
C TRP A 716 -7.78 -18.10 -17.79
N ASP A 717 -7.09 -19.03 -18.47
CA ASP A 717 -7.71 -19.92 -19.46
C ASP A 717 -8.67 -20.96 -18.86
N ARG A 718 -8.72 -21.07 -17.52
CA ARG A 718 -9.67 -21.97 -16.81
C ARG A 718 -11.12 -21.57 -17.07
N PHE A 719 -11.38 -20.26 -17.15
CA PHE A 719 -12.68 -19.70 -17.43
C PHE A 719 -12.55 -18.75 -18.64
N PRO A 720 -12.70 -19.27 -19.87
CA PRO A 720 -12.54 -18.45 -21.08
C PRO A 720 -13.44 -17.22 -21.05
N SER A 721 -12.85 -16.05 -21.33
CA SER A 721 -13.56 -14.77 -21.35
C SER A 721 -14.77 -14.82 -22.28
N THR A 722 -15.88 -14.24 -21.84
CA THR A 722 -17.06 -14.04 -22.69
C THR A 722 -17.07 -12.68 -23.40
N VAL A 723 -16.11 -11.80 -23.07
CA VAL A 723 -15.89 -10.48 -23.67
C VAL A 723 -14.93 -10.56 -24.84
#